data_AF-A0A4V2VJY3-F1
#
_entry.id   AF-A0A4V2VJY3-F1
#
_cell.length_a   1.000
_cell.length_b   1.000
_cell.length_c   1.000
_cell.angle_alpha   90.00
_cell.angle_beta   90.00
_cell.angle_gamma   90.00
#
_symmetry.space_group_name_H-M   'P 1'
#
loop_
_entity.id
_entity.type
_entity.pdbx_description
1 polymer ?
#
loop_
_entity_poly.entity_id
_entity_poly.type
_entity_poly.pdbx_seq_one_letter_code
_entity_poly.pdbx_strand_id
1 'polypeptide(L)'
;MSDAQDVVGTRWTSGETLESPFAEAFSEPEAPSSPTAGWNTESSPFAESWEDHFAGDDTAQRVAEALAELRDENFDESLAALAEDLERDISERFAGEDGAYGPERQRYGEARLSEVRYEAERYLDSLSEGLAGMDLGALGEDTLAELLDRFDPQSTELGPVGEEFIGSLIRKAKNVVGKVVSVAKKVGSLVSPLLAPVFNKLKSLINPLLKRVLSFAVGRLPAPLRPAARQLASKIKLEASEEEDESDGVSPTNLADPQTLAAEFDVALAEAIVSPGAESFENEESEDHEGEYEEGRLIELARARGALIDRLAEARDGEDLTPAVEQFVPALLGAVRLGINLVGRPKVVGFLAGYLGKVIRRWVSPEMAKALSNAIVDTGLKLMTLEAEDGTAGESESRAAPVALAAVIEDTVRRLSEHEEFVFESEELLQLATAEAFGEAIATHFPQDLVRVDLQRAPSLGGTFVARRPRHTRTYRKYSRVPDVDLTAQIADSIPTFGGSTLGEVLRASGTAFPMKARMHIYQAAPGTSLAAIGRFDRAARGGKASFHPLTAAAAGMLLREPRLGGAVPSRFMRSPGRIAAGQRVYVLQPVGAPLTTRARPTKAHIRSDYLKGLVTISLFFSEAEAQQIVQSIRKGEGAAPLLRALVAASSQIGLRLPAKAVRREDNEDQEDHEDFAPHLGKLMPSAIRHKIRRRLAAWILPALGQWARTGGESFARAAGHPDEGVTVRVHVQAPFLKEIGKLAQSGGLGAVAKLLKGVRAKPAIDISVNPGTKRS
;
A
#
# COMPACT_ATOMS: atom_id res chain seq x y z
N MET A 1 27.05 41.12 63.58
CA MET A 1 27.96 40.23 62.85
C MET A 1 27.18 39.77 61.63
N SER A 2 26.91 40.68 60.69
CA SER A 2 27.81 41.05 59.57
C SER A 2 28.22 39.82 58.77
N ASP A 3 27.40 39.46 57.80
CA ASP A 3 27.87 39.34 56.42
C ASP A 3 26.68 39.53 55.47
N ALA A 4 26.84 40.52 54.60
CA ALA A 4 25.95 40.89 53.52
C ALA A 4 26.44 40.17 52.25
N GLN A 5 25.54 39.54 51.50
CA GLN A 5 25.80 39.14 50.13
C GLN A 5 24.78 39.83 49.22
N ASP A 6 25.35 40.71 48.40
CA ASP A 6 24.71 41.45 47.32
C ASP A 6 24.20 40.53 46.22
N VAL A 7 22.96 40.79 45.81
CA VAL A 7 22.33 40.25 44.61
C VAL A 7 22.66 41.20 43.46
N VAL A 8 23.62 40.81 42.61
CA VAL A 8 23.94 41.54 41.37
C VAL A 8 23.06 41.00 40.24
N GLY A 9 22.14 41.84 39.77
CA GLY A 9 21.35 41.62 38.57
C GLY A 9 22.14 41.98 37.32
N THR A 10 22.32 41.01 36.42
CA THR A 10 23.01 41.22 35.14
C THR A 10 22.02 41.63 34.06
N ARG A 11 22.10 42.91 33.69
CA ARG A 11 21.42 43.58 32.58
C ARG A 11 22.15 43.25 31.28
N TRP A 12 21.46 42.68 30.30
CA TRP A 12 22.02 42.45 28.95
C TRP A 12 21.99 43.75 28.16
N THR A 13 23.17 44.33 27.91
CA THR A 13 23.37 45.42 26.95
C THR A 13 23.92 44.85 25.65
N SER A 14 23.20 45.09 24.57
CA SER A 14 23.59 44.82 23.19
C SER A 14 24.66 45.80 22.72
N GLY A 15 25.79 45.29 22.22
CA GLY A 15 26.73 46.05 21.42
C GLY A 15 28.18 45.63 21.63
N GLU A 16 28.64 44.63 20.87
CA GLU A 16 30.01 44.56 20.37
C GLU A 16 30.09 43.46 19.29
N THR A 17 30.55 43.86 18.11
CA THR A 17 30.78 43.01 16.94
C THR A 17 32.02 42.16 17.16
N LEU A 18 31.82 40.85 17.34
CA LEU A 18 32.91 39.87 17.32
C LEU A 18 33.11 39.39 15.87
N GLU A 19 34.26 39.77 15.32
CA GLU A 19 34.84 39.23 14.10
C GLU A 19 35.09 37.71 14.27
N SER A 20 34.64 36.94 13.28
CA SER A 20 34.85 35.49 13.21
C SER A 20 36.20 35.16 12.58
N PRO A 21 37.01 34.26 13.15
CA PRO A 21 38.32 33.87 12.62
C PRO A 21 38.25 32.82 11.49
N PHE A 22 37.12 32.69 10.78
CA PHE A 22 36.93 31.75 9.68
C PHE A 22 36.68 32.41 8.31
N ALA A 23 37.08 33.67 8.12
CA ALA A 23 37.08 34.32 6.82
C ALA A 23 38.44 34.11 6.11
N GLU A 24 38.69 32.90 5.64
CA GLU A 24 39.74 32.63 4.65
C GLU A 24 39.21 32.90 3.23
N ALA A 25 40.11 33.43 2.42
CA ALA A 25 39.87 34.13 1.17
C ALA A 25 39.42 33.22 0.03
N PHE A 26 38.31 33.58 -0.62
CA PHE A 26 38.07 33.20 -2.01
C PHE A 26 38.71 34.23 -2.92
N SER A 27 39.86 33.87 -3.50
CA SER A 27 40.45 34.57 -4.64
C SER A 27 39.57 34.40 -5.88
N GLU A 28 39.19 35.52 -6.50
CA GLU A 28 38.68 35.58 -7.87
C GLU A 28 39.75 35.05 -8.85
N PRO A 29 39.40 34.12 -9.76
CA PRO A 29 40.14 33.96 -11.00
C PRO A 29 39.54 34.85 -12.09
N GLU A 30 40.40 35.65 -12.71
CA GLU A 30 40.18 36.44 -13.91
C GLU A 30 39.51 35.63 -15.03
N ALA A 31 38.53 36.26 -15.68
CA ALA A 31 37.88 35.75 -16.88
C ALA A 31 38.79 35.93 -18.11
N PRO A 32 39.10 34.86 -18.88
CA PRO A 32 39.55 35.03 -20.25
C PRO A 32 38.35 35.18 -21.18
N SER A 33 38.27 36.34 -21.82
CA SER A 33 37.47 36.59 -23.00
C SER A 33 37.89 35.67 -24.16
N SER A 34 36.95 34.93 -24.74
CA SER A 34 37.08 34.31 -26.07
C SER A 34 35.69 34.10 -26.70
N PRO A 35 35.63 34.04 -28.05
CA PRO A 35 34.52 34.58 -28.83
C PRO A 35 33.38 33.59 -29.02
N THR A 36 32.16 34.11 -29.04
CA THR A 36 30.94 33.42 -29.47
C THR A 36 31.02 33.08 -30.96
N ALA A 37 31.49 31.88 -31.28
CA ALA A 37 31.26 31.25 -32.57
C ALA A 37 29.82 30.72 -32.60
N GLY A 38 29.00 31.31 -33.46
CA GLY A 38 27.64 30.87 -33.71
C GLY A 38 27.64 29.44 -34.23
N TRP A 39 27.00 28.54 -33.47
CA TRP A 39 26.60 27.24 -33.97
C TRP A 39 25.26 27.44 -34.67
N ASN A 40 25.33 27.45 -36.00
CA ASN A 40 24.18 27.30 -36.87
C ASN A 40 23.50 25.96 -36.55
N THR A 41 22.29 26.03 -36.01
CA THR A 41 21.28 24.99 -36.12
C THR A 41 20.82 24.90 -37.57
N GLU A 42 21.66 24.31 -38.43
CA GLU A 42 21.21 23.74 -39.69
C GLU A 42 20.92 22.26 -39.46
N SER A 43 19.62 21.95 -39.45
CA SER A 43 19.02 20.79 -40.09
C SER A 43 19.72 19.44 -39.91
N SER A 44 19.42 18.77 -38.79
CA SER A 44 19.66 17.33 -38.66
C SER A 44 18.65 16.58 -39.54
N PRO A 45 19.09 15.74 -40.50
CA PRO A 45 18.21 14.92 -41.33
C PRO A 45 17.55 13.74 -40.58
N PHE A 46 17.69 13.68 -39.25
CA PHE A 46 17.04 12.70 -38.38
C PHE A 46 15.75 13.21 -37.73
N ALA A 47 15.33 14.46 -38.01
CA ALA A 47 14.12 15.05 -37.42
C ALA A 47 12.83 14.82 -38.24
N GLU A 48 12.91 14.35 -39.49
CA GLU A 48 11.74 14.26 -40.39
C GLU A 48 11.04 12.89 -40.41
N SER A 49 11.42 11.90 -39.58
CA SER A 49 10.76 10.59 -39.55
C SER A 49 9.94 10.28 -38.28
N TRP A 50 9.89 11.19 -37.31
CA TRP A 50 9.19 10.97 -36.04
C TRP A 50 7.74 11.49 -35.99
N GLU A 51 7.30 12.28 -36.97
CA GLU A 51 5.95 12.87 -36.93
C GLU A 51 4.83 11.90 -37.35
N ASP A 52 5.12 10.86 -38.13
CA ASP A 52 4.09 9.91 -38.61
C ASP A 52 3.75 8.77 -37.61
N HIS A 53 4.46 8.68 -36.47
CA HIS A 53 4.15 7.68 -35.42
C HIS A 53 3.15 8.20 -34.36
N PHE A 54 2.78 9.48 -34.39
CA PHE A 54 1.78 10.05 -33.48
C PHE A 54 0.32 9.84 -33.92
N ALA A 55 0.09 9.15 -35.05
CA ALA A 55 -1.24 8.64 -35.38
C ALA A 55 -1.74 7.55 -34.41
N GLY A 56 -0.88 7.04 -33.53
CA GLY A 56 -1.24 6.14 -32.41
C GLY A 56 -1.81 6.82 -31.16
N ASP A 57 -1.92 8.15 -31.12
CA ASP A 57 -2.30 8.88 -29.90
C ASP A 57 -3.80 8.75 -29.54
N ASP A 58 -4.69 8.61 -30.54
CA ASP A 58 -6.14 8.48 -30.30
C ASP A 58 -6.54 7.10 -29.74
N THR A 59 -5.85 6.02 -30.13
CA THR A 59 -6.08 4.69 -29.54
C THR A 59 -5.56 4.62 -28.11
N ALA A 60 -4.34 5.08 -27.86
CA ALA A 60 -3.76 5.17 -26.51
C ALA A 60 -4.65 6.02 -25.58
N GLN A 61 -5.20 7.13 -26.08
CA GLN A 61 -6.13 7.98 -25.34
C GLN A 61 -7.43 7.24 -24.98
N ARG A 62 -8.02 6.50 -25.93
CA ARG A 62 -9.24 5.71 -25.68
C ARG A 62 -9.00 4.58 -24.69
N VAL A 63 -7.82 3.94 -24.74
CA VAL A 63 -7.42 2.91 -23.77
C VAL A 63 -7.27 3.52 -22.38
N ALA A 64 -6.62 4.68 -22.24
CA ALA A 64 -6.48 5.36 -20.96
C ALA A 64 -7.83 5.81 -20.37
N GLU A 65 -8.78 6.28 -21.21
CA GLU A 65 -10.15 6.61 -20.78
C GLU A 65 -10.88 5.36 -20.29
N ALA A 66 -10.82 4.26 -21.06
CA ALA A 66 -11.42 2.99 -20.68
C ALA A 66 -10.81 2.44 -19.38
N LEU A 67 -9.49 2.44 -19.23
CA LEU A 67 -8.77 1.97 -18.05
C LEU A 67 -9.20 2.72 -16.78
N ALA A 68 -9.23 4.06 -16.83
CA ALA A 68 -9.64 4.87 -15.70
C ALA A 68 -11.06 4.51 -15.24
N GLU A 69 -11.96 4.22 -16.18
CA GLU A 69 -13.35 3.87 -15.92
C GLU A 69 -13.57 2.43 -15.48
N LEU A 70 -12.75 1.50 -15.98
CA LEU A 70 -12.82 0.10 -15.59
C LEU A 70 -12.31 -0.14 -14.18
N ARG A 71 -11.41 0.70 -13.67
CA ARG A 71 -10.85 0.55 -12.32
C ARG A 71 -11.94 0.57 -11.23
N ASP A 72 -12.07 -0.55 -10.53
CA ASP A 72 -13.03 -0.75 -9.43
C ASP A 72 -12.27 -1.22 -8.19
N GLU A 73 -12.13 -0.36 -7.18
CA GLU A 73 -11.49 -0.71 -5.91
C GLU A 73 -12.13 -1.94 -5.24
N ASN A 74 -13.43 -2.18 -5.45
CA ASN A 74 -14.08 -3.36 -4.89
C ASN A 74 -13.64 -4.64 -5.60
N PHE A 75 -13.26 -4.56 -6.87
CA PHE A 75 -12.69 -5.69 -7.60
C PHE A 75 -11.28 -6.00 -7.09
N ASP A 76 -10.47 -4.96 -6.80
CA ASP A 76 -9.18 -5.12 -6.14
C ASP A 76 -9.33 -5.79 -4.76
N GLU A 77 -10.29 -5.31 -3.95
CA GLU A 77 -10.59 -5.86 -2.62
C GLU A 77 -11.08 -7.31 -2.71
N SER A 78 -11.98 -7.63 -3.65
CA SER A 78 -12.53 -8.97 -3.81
C SER A 78 -11.48 -9.97 -4.32
N LEU A 79 -10.59 -9.56 -5.23
CA LEU A 79 -9.44 -10.38 -5.67
C LEU A 79 -8.50 -10.66 -4.51
N ALA A 80 -8.17 -9.64 -3.71
CA ALA A 80 -7.34 -9.81 -2.52
C ALA A 80 -8.00 -10.77 -1.51
N ALA A 81 -9.31 -10.64 -1.29
CA ALA A 81 -10.06 -11.50 -0.41
C ALA A 81 -10.10 -12.94 -0.94
N LEU A 82 -10.35 -13.14 -2.24
CA LEU A 82 -10.39 -14.46 -2.89
C LEU A 82 -9.05 -15.18 -2.79
N ALA A 83 -7.96 -14.46 -3.05
CA ALA A 83 -6.62 -15.01 -2.95
C ALA A 83 -6.29 -15.40 -1.50
N GLU A 84 -6.69 -14.59 -0.51
CA GLU A 84 -6.50 -14.90 0.91
C GLU A 84 -7.35 -16.05 1.43
N ASP A 85 -8.59 -16.18 0.95
CA ASP A 85 -9.52 -17.25 1.29
C ASP A 85 -9.01 -18.60 0.78
N LEU A 86 -8.64 -18.65 -0.51
CA LEU A 86 -8.07 -19.83 -1.14
C LEU A 86 -6.78 -20.29 -0.45
N GLU A 87 -5.95 -19.33 -0.09
CA GLU A 87 -4.68 -19.54 0.57
C GLU A 87 -4.86 -19.99 2.02
N ARG A 88 -5.92 -19.55 2.71
CA ARG A 88 -6.35 -20.09 4.00
C ARG A 88 -6.76 -21.55 3.86
N ASP A 89 -7.65 -21.86 2.91
CA ASP A 89 -8.16 -23.23 2.69
C ASP A 89 -7.00 -24.20 2.38
N ILE A 90 -6.06 -23.79 1.50
CA ILE A 90 -4.84 -24.56 1.22
C ILE A 90 -3.97 -24.73 2.47
N SER A 91 -3.74 -23.66 3.24
CA SER A 91 -2.87 -23.73 4.41
C SER A 91 -3.45 -24.60 5.53
N GLU A 92 -4.77 -24.58 5.72
CA GLU A 92 -5.48 -25.41 6.69
C GLU A 92 -5.48 -26.89 6.27
N ARG A 93 -5.76 -27.16 4.99
CA ARG A 93 -5.79 -28.54 4.46
C ARG A 93 -4.44 -29.24 4.56
N PHE A 94 -3.36 -28.51 4.31
CA PHE A 94 -1.99 -29.02 4.28
C PHE A 94 -1.19 -28.61 5.53
N ALA A 95 -1.87 -28.31 6.64
CA ALA A 95 -1.22 -27.95 7.90
C ALA A 95 -0.42 -29.14 8.45
N GLY A 96 0.87 -28.94 8.68
CA GLY A 96 1.78 -29.99 9.18
C GLY A 96 2.37 -30.89 8.09
N GLU A 97 2.01 -30.68 6.82
CA GLU A 97 2.60 -31.39 5.70
C GLU A 97 3.80 -30.62 5.14
N ASP A 98 4.94 -31.29 5.10
CA ASP A 98 6.18 -30.74 4.54
C ASP A 98 6.04 -30.41 3.06
N GLY A 99 7.03 -29.68 2.54
CA GLY A 99 7.04 -29.17 1.19
C GLY A 99 7.08 -30.21 0.04
N ALA A 100 6.59 -31.43 0.19
CA ALA A 100 6.51 -32.40 -0.89
C ALA A 100 5.22 -32.26 -1.73
N TYR A 101 4.15 -31.70 -1.17
CA TYR A 101 2.79 -31.76 -1.74
C TYR A 101 2.44 -30.64 -2.72
N GLY A 102 3.45 -30.17 -3.45
CA GLY A 102 3.29 -29.25 -4.57
C GLY A 102 2.01 -29.47 -5.38
N PRO A 103 2.00 -30.52 -6.21
CA PRO A 103 0.93 -30.71 -7.18
C PRO A 103 -0.44 -30.85 -6.52
N GLU A 104 -0.48 -31.44 -5.33
CA GLU A 104 -1.71 -31.63 -4.57
C GLU A 104 -2.32 -30.31 -4.09
N ARG A 105 -1.52 -29.34 -3.62
CA ARG A 105 -2.09 -28.02 -3.22
C ARG A 105 -2.61 -27.25 -4.42
N GLN A 106 -1.92 -27.34 -5.56
CA GLN A 106 -2.40 -26.73 -6.80
C GLN A 106 -3.72 -27.35 -7.23
N ARG A 107 -3.81 -28.68 -7.29
CA ARG A 107 -5.06 -29.38 -7.65
C ARG A 107 -6.21 -29.05 -6.69
N TYR A 108 -5.92 -28.97 -5.39
CA TYR A 108 -6.91 -28.58 -4.40
C TYR A 108 -7.40 -27.14 -4.62
N GLY A 109 -6.49 -26.20 -4.86
CA GLY A 109 -6.85 -24.82 -5.15
C GLY A 109 -7.59 -24.66 -6.50
N GLU A 110 -7.20 -25.40 -7.53
CA GLU A 110 -7.91 -25.45 -8.82
C GLU A 110 -9.33 -25.97 -8.66
N ALA A 111 -9.52 -27.03 -7.86
CA ALA A 111 -10.84 -27.54 -7.56
C ALA A 111 -11.70 -26.47 -6.86
N ARG A 112 -11.13 -25.74 -5.90
CA ARG A 112 -11.85 -24.69 -5.18
C ARG A 112 -12.25 -23.50 -6.06
N LEU A 113 -11.35 -23.07 -6.94
CA LEU A 113 -11.62 -21.99 -7.90
C LEU A 113 -12.50 -22.43 -9.08
N SER A 114 -12.66 -23.73 -9.31
CA SER A 114 -13.49 -24.22 -10.41
C SER A 114 -14.96 -23.82 -10.27
N GLU A 115 -15.48 -23.75 -9.03
CA GLU A 115 -16.82 -23.26 -8.72
C GLU A 115 -16.97 -21.78 -9.10
N VAL A 116 -16.01 -20.94 -8.68
CA VAL A 116 -15.97 -19.51 -9.01
C VAL A 116 -15.83 -19.29 -10.51
N ARG A 117 -14.98 -20.06 -11.18
CA ARG A 117 -14.80 -20.00 -12.64
C ARG A 117 -16.10 -20.34 -13.37
N TYR A 118 -16.73 -21.45 -12.99
CA TYR A 118 -17.96 -21.92 -13.62
C TYR A 118 -19.06 -20.85 -13.53
N GLU A 119 -19.25 -20.26 -12.35
CA GLU A 119 -20.27 -19.22 -12.16
C GLU A 119 -19.95 -17.91 -12.88
N ALA A 120 -18.68 -17.51 -12.92
CA ALA A 120 -18.23 -16.36 -13.69
C ALA A 120 -18.48 -16.54 -15.20
N GLU A 121 -18.13 -17.71 -15.75
CA GLU A 121 -18.36 -18.05 -17.17
C GLU A 121 -19.86 -18.14 -17.49
N ARG A 122 -20.64 -18.79 -16.63
CA ARG A 122 -22.09 -18.93 -16.78
C ARG A 122 -22.78 -17.56 -16.79
N TYR A 123 -22.37 -16.64 -15.93
CA TYR A 123 -22.90 -15.28 -15.91
C TYR A 123 -22.60 -14.55 -17.24
N LEU A 124 -21.34 -14.60 -17.72
CA LEU A 124 -20.98 -13.95 -18.98
C LEU A 124 -21.67 -14.57 -20.20
N ASP A 125 -21.87 -15.89 -20.20
CA ASP A 125 -22.64 -16.57 -21.26
C ASP A 125 -24.10 -16.13 -21.25
N SER A 126 -24.73 -16.09 -20.07
CA SER A 126 -26.12 -15.64 -19.91
C SER A 126 -26.28 -14.17 -20.35
N LEU A 127 -25.30 -13.33 -20.04
CA LEU A 127 -25.27 -11.92 -20.43
C LEU A 127 -25.07 -11.76 -21.94
N SER A 128 -24.14 -12.51 -22.53
CA SER A 128 -23.86 -12.49 -23.97
C SER A 128 -25.07 -12.98 -24.78
N GLU A 129 -25.67 -14.11 -24.40
CA GLU A 129 -26.89 -14.64 -25.04
C GLU A 129 -28.08 -13.70 -24.86
N GLY A 130 -28.24 -13.15 -23.66
CA GLY A 130 -29.33 -12.24 -23.32
C GLY A 130 -29.29 -10.92 -24.07
N LEU A 131 -28.10 -10.43 -24.42
CA LEU A 131 -27.92 -9.18 -25.18
C LEU A 131 -27.80 -9.43 -26.69
N ALA A 132 -27.66 -10.69 -27.13
CA ALA A 132 -27.58 -11.04 -28.54
C ALA A 132 -28.89 -10.67 -29.27
N GLY A 133 -28.77 -9.90 -30.35
CA GLY A 133 -29.91 -9.46 -31.14
C GLY A 133 -30.74 -8.31 -30.53
N MET A 134 -30.37 -7.78 -29.37
CA MET A 134 -30.99 -6.57 -28.82
C MET A 134 -30.33 -5.30 -29.37
N ASP A 135 -31.16 -4.31 -29.72
CA ASP A 135 -30.67 -2.97 -30.06
C ASP A 135 -30.45 -2.14 -28.79
N LEU A 136 -29.30 -2.34 -28.16
CA LEU A 136 -28.91 -1.62 -26.94
C LEU A 136 -28.68 -0.12 -27.18
N GLY A 137 -28.47 0.30 -28.42
CA GLY A 137 -28.33 1.70 -28.79
C GLY A 137 -29.64 2.46 -28.61
N ALA A 138 -30.77 1.79 -28.83
CA ALA A 138 -32.11 2.33 -28.63
C ALA A 138 -32.57 2.36 -27.17
N LEU A 139 -31.89 1.62 -26.28
CA LEU A 139 -32.23 1.60 -24.85
C LEU A 139 -31.71 2.86 -24.13
N GLY A 140 -32.55 3.39 -23.25
CA GLY A 140 -32.15 4.38 -22.25
C GLY A 140 -31.20 3.74 -21.21
N GLU A 141 -30.39 4.56 -20.55
CA GLU A 141 -29.42 4.08 -19.55
C GLU A 141 -30.11 3.35 -18.39
N ASP A 142 -31.25 3.86 -17.91
CA ASP A 142 -32.03 3.24 -16.84
C ASP A 142 -32.61 1.87 -17.25
N THR A 143 -33.12 1.77 -18.48
CA THR A 143 -33.65 0.53 -19.03
C THR A 143 -32.55 -0.50 -19.28
N LEU A 144 -31.38 -0.03 -19.72
CA LEU A 144 -30.20 -0.89 -19.88
C LEU A 144 -29.77 -1.43 -18.51
N ALA A 145 -29.70 -0.58 -17.47
CA ALA A 145 -29.37 -1.01 -16.12
C ALA A 145 -30.37 -2.05 -15.59
N GLU A 146 -31.68 -1.79 -15.71
CA GLU A 146 -32.73 -2.74 -15.29
C GLU A 146 -32.65 -4.06 -16.08
N LEU A 147 -32.34 -3.99 -17.38
CA LEU A 147 -32.14 -5.18 -18.20
C LEU A 147 -30.93 -5.98 -17.73
N LEU A 148 -29.81 -5.33 -17.44
CA LEU A 148 -28.59 -5.96 -16.94
C LEU A 148 -28.79 -6.60 -15.56
N ASP A 149 -29.56 -5.95 -14.67
CA ASP A 149 -29.89 -6.47 -13.34
C ASP A 149 -30.71 -7.77 -13.39
N ARG A 150 -31.46 -8.03 -14.46
CA ARG A 150 -32.21 -9.29 -14.63
C ARG A 150 -31.31 -10.50 -14.89
N PHE A 151 -30.07 -10.27 -15.32
CA PHE A 151 -29.09 -11.32 -15.53
C PHE A 151 -28.23 -11.60 -14.29
N ASP A 152 -28.42 -10.86 -13.20
CA ASP A 152 -27.67 -11.11 -11.97
C ASP A 152 -28.01 -12.51 -11.44
N PRO A 153 -27.00 -13.32 -11.08
CA PRO A 153 -27.21 -14.67 -10.61
C PRO A 153 -27.99 -14.63 -9.30
N GLN A 154 -29.01 -15.49 -9.20
CA GLN A 154 -29.71 -15.69 -7.94
C GLN A 154 -28.79 -16.47 -6.99
N SER A 155 -28.59 -15.92 -5.78
CA SER A 155 -27.75 -16.43 -4.68
C SER A 155 -27.21 -17.85 -4.90
N THR A 156 -25.92 -17.92 -5.20
CA THR A 156 -25.24 -19.14 -5.60
C THR A 156 -24.74 -19.93 -4.38
N GLU A 157 -24.45 -21.22 -4.52
CA GLU A 157 -23.84 -22.05 -3.45
C GLU A 157 -22.35 -21.70 -3.17
N LEU A 158 -21.89 -20.52 -3.62
CA LEU A 158 -20.51 -20.08 -3.45
C LEU A 158 -20.26 -19.67 -1.99
N GLY A 159 -18.99 -19.76 -1.58
CA GLY A 159 -18.57 -19.14 -0.33
C GLY A 159 -18.71 -17.60 -0.40
N PRO A 160 -18.84 -16.90 0.75
CA PRO A 160 -19.07 -15.44 0.77
C PRO A 160 -18.05 -14.62 -0.02
N VAL A 161 -16.79 -15.07 -0.05
CA VAL A 161 -15.72 -14.41 -0.80
C VAL A 161 -15.85 -14.63 -2.31
N GLY A 162 -16.30 -15.83 -2.72
CA GLY A 162 -16.61 -16.12 -4.11
C GLY A 162 -17.79 -15.28 -4.60
N GLU A 163 -18.85 -15.14 -3.79
CA GLU A 163 -19.98 -14.26 -4.10
C GLU A 163 -19.56 -12.79 -4.25
N GLU A 164 -18.68 -12.30 -3.37
CA GLU A 164 -18.15 -10.93 -3.46
C GLU A 164 -17.34 -10.71 -4.75
N PHE A 165 -16.52 -11.69 -5.14
CA PHE A 165 -15.78 -11.67 -6.40
C PHE A 165 -16.74 -11.65 -7.60
N ILE A 166 -17.71 -12.56 -7.67
CA ILE A 166 -18.71 -12.59 -8.75
C ILE A 166 -19.49 -11.27 -8.80
N GLY A 167 -19.93 -10.74 -7.66
CA GLY A 167 -20.59 -9.45 -7.58
C GLY A 167 -19.74 -8.29 -8.11
N SER A 168 -18.41 -8.32 -7.91
CA SER A 168 -17.49 -7.33 -8.49
C SER A 168 -17.25 -7.52 -9.98
N LEU A 169 -17.16 -8.77 -10.46
CA LEU A 169 -17.04 -9.09 -11.88
C LEU A 169 -18.30 -8.68 -12.67
N ILE A 170 -19.49 -8.91 -12.10
CA ILE A 170 -20.78 -8.46 -12.64
C ILE A 170 -20.77 -6.95 -12.85
N ARG A 171 -20.37 -6.18 -11.83
CA ARG A 171 -20.26 -4.71 -11.95
C ARG A 171 -19.31 -4.32 -13.08
N LYS A 172 -18.16 -4.99 -13.17
CA LYS A 172 -17.17 -4.74 -14.21
C LYS A 172 -17.74 -5.03 -15.60
N ALA A 173 -18.44 -6.15 -15.79
CA ALA A 173 -19.13 -6.48 -17.04
C ALA A 173 -20.23 -5.45 -17.39
N LYS A 174 -21.04 -5.01 -16.42
CA LYS A 174 -22.06 -3.97 -16.64
C LYS A 174 -21.42 -2.64 -17.06
N ASN A 175 -20.31 -2.25 -16.44
CA ASN A 175 -19.56 -1.05 -16.81
C ASN A 175 -19.02 -1.15 -18.24
N VAL A 176 -18.49 -2.32 -18.64
CA VAL A 176 -18.06 -2.59 -20.02
C VAL A 176 -19.22 -2.43 -21.01
N VAL A 177 -20.39 -2.99 -20.72
CA VAL A 177 -21.58 -2.84 -21.58
C VAL A 177 -21.96 -1.37 -21.73
N GLY A 178 -22.03 -0.64 -20.60
CA GLY A 178 -22.30 0.80 -20.60
C GLY A 178 -21.30 1.59 -21.45
N LYS A 179 -20.02 1.23 -21.40
CA LYS A 179 -18.95 1.80 -22.24
C LYS A 179 -19.18 1.52 -23.72
N VAL A 180 -19.32 0.26 -24.11
CA VAL A 180 -19.50 -0.12 -25.51
C VAL A 180 -20.75 0.55 -26.10
N VAL A 181 -21.86 0.60 -25.36
CA VAL A 181 -23.07 1.34 -25.75
C VAL A 181 -22.77 2.84 -25.94
N SER A 182 -22.03 3.47 -25.02
CA SER A 182 -21.67 4.89 -25.13
C SER A 182 -20.76 5.20 -26.32
N VAL A 183 -19.85 4.29 -26.66
CA VAL A 183 -18.95 4.41 -27.82
C VAL A 183 -19.74 4.23 -29.11
N ALA A 184 -20.56 3.19 -29.21
CA ALA A 184 -21.40 2.93 -30.38
C ALA A 184 -22.38 4.09 -30.66
N LYS A 185 -22.98 4.68 -29.61
CA LYS A 185 -23.82 5.89 -29.73
C LYS A 185 -23.05 7.09 -30.33
N LYS A 186 -21.75 7.22 -30.04
CA LYS A 186 -20.91 8.29 -30.61
C LYS A 186 -20.51 8.03 -32.07
N VAL A 187 -20.35 6.75 -32.45
CA VAL A 187 -19.84 6.35 -33.78
C VAL A 187 -20.96 5.97 -34.77
N GLY A 188 -22.19 5.77 -34.29
CA GLY A 188 -23.35 5.39 -35.12
C GLY A 188 -23.33 3.92 -35.57
N SER A 189 -22.57 3.05 -34.89
CA SER A 189 -22.49 1.62 -35.19
C SER A 189 -23.53 0.80 -34.43
N LEU A 190 -23.94 -0.34 -34.99
CA LEU A 190 -24.78 -1.31 -34.31
C LEU A 190 -24.01 -1.93 -33.11
N VAL A 191 -24.60 -1.87 -31.92
CA VAL A 191 -23.96 -2.30 -30.66
C VAL A 191 -23.79 -3.83 -30.57
N SER A 192 -24.78 -4.59 -31.03
CA SER A 192 -24.86 -6.04 -30.83
C SER A 192 -23.63 -6.83 -31.32
N PRO A 193 -23.08 -6.60 -32.53
CA PRO A 193 -21.90 -7.35 -33.00
C PRO A 193 -20.60 -6.99 -32.26
N LEU A 194 -20.52 -5.86 -31.56
CA LEU A 194 -19.32 -5.43 -30.83
C LEU A 194 -19.21 -6.04 -29.43
N LEU A 195 -20.33 -6.46 -28.82
CA LEU A 195 -20.32 -7.01 -27.46
C LEU A 195 -19.85 -8.46 -27.38
N ALA A 196 -20.23 -9.28 -28.36
CA ALA A 196 -19.81 -10.68 -28.40
C ALA A 196 -18.28 -10.87 -28.31
N PRO A 197 -17.43 -10.18 -29.10
CA PRO A 197 -15.98 -10.32 -28.98
C PRO A 197 -15.45 -9.82 -27.63
N VAL A 198 -16.03 -8.75 -27.06
CA VAL A 198 -15.62 -8.22 -25.76
C VAL A 198 -15.97 -9.19 -24.63
N PHE A 199 -17.15 -9.80 -24.63
CA PHE A 199 -17.52 -10.83 -23.65
C PHE A 199 -16.71 -12.11 -23.81
N ASN A 200 -16.43 -12.53 -25.05
CA ASN A 200 -15.53 -13.66 -25.29
C ASN A 200 -14.12 -13.40 -24.76
N LYS A 201 -13.61 -12.16 -24.90
CA LYS A 201 -12.33 -11.75 -24.33
C LYS A 201 -12.39 -11.65 -22.81
N LEU A 202 -13.44 -11.08 -22.23
CA LEU A 202 -13.64 -11.05 -20.78
C LEU A 202 -13.70 -12.47 -20.20
N LYS A 203 -14.40 -13.38 -20.88
CA LYS A 203 -14.46 -14.80 -20.53
C LYS A 203 -13.08 -15.46 -20.62
N SER A 204 -12.31 -15.18 -21.67
CA SER A 204 -10.96 -15.71 -21.82
C SER A 204 -9.97 -15.15 -20.80
N LEU A 205 -10.23 -13.96 -20.23
CA LEU A 205 -9.45 -13.36 -19.14
C LEU A 205 -9.78 -13.93 -17.74
N ILE A 206 -10.93 -14.56 -17.52
CA ILE A 206 -11.28 -15.14 -16.21
C ILE A 206 -10.30 -16.26 -15.83
N ASN A 207 -10.04 -17.19 -16.74
CA ASN A 207 -9.17 -18.33 -16.44
C ASN A 207 -7.73 -17.92 -16.09
N PRO A 208 -7.03 -17.04 -16.85
CA PRO A 208 -5.71 -16.57 -16.46
C PRO A 208 -5.75 -15.76 -15.16
N LEU A 209 -6.77 -14.92 -14.94
CA LEU A 209 -6.93 -14.20 -13.68
C LEU A 209 -7.05 -15.17 -12.49
N LEU A 210 -7.93 -16.17 -12.58
CA LEU A 210 -8.10 -17.17 -11.52
C LEU A 210 -6.88 -18.07 -11.37
N LYS A 211 -6.15 -18.38 -12.46
CA LYS A 211 -4.85 -19.05 -12.38
C LYS A 211 -3.79 -18.19 -11.69
N ARG A 212 -3.84 -16.86 -11.84
CA ARG A 212 -2.97 -15.92 -11.13
C ARG A 212 -3.36 -15.76 -9.65
N VAL A 213 -4.66 -15.75 -9.34
CA VAL A 213 -5.15 -15.83 -7.95
C VAL A 213 -4.75 -17.16 -7.33
N LEU A 214 -4.86 -18.25 -8.08
CA LEU A 214 -4.38 -19.55 -7.68
C LEU A 214 -2.88 -19.52 -7.47
N SER A 215 -2.07 -19.06 -8.43
CA SER A 215 -0.62 -18.99 -8.26
C SER A 215 -0.22 -18.03 -7.15
N PHE A 216 -1.02 -17.02 -6.82
CA PHE A 216 -0.82 -16.20 -5.62
C PHE A 216 -1.07 -16.98 -4.33
N ALA A 217 -2.14 -17.77 -4.28
CA ALA A 217 -2.49 -18.60 -3.13
C ALA A 217 -1.61 -19.85 -2.99
N VAL A 218 -1.23 -20.43 -4.13
CA VAL A 218 -0.55 -21.71 -4.33
C VAL A 218 0.94 -21.54 -4.49
N GLY A 219 1.42 -20.50 -5.18
CA GLY A 219 2.84 -20.22 -5.42
C GLY A 219 3.68 -20.27 -4.14
N ARG A 220 3.02 -20.29 -2.97
CA ARG A 220 3.46 -20.89 -1.70
C ARG A 220 3.96 -22.34 -1.77
N LEU A 221 4.19 -22.88 -2.95
CA LEU A 221 4.46 -24.28 -3.20
C LEU A 221 5.97 -24.57 -3.38
N PRO A 222 6.45 -25.73 -2.92
CA PRO A 222 7.88 -26.03 -2.82
C PRO A 222 8.52 -26.60 -4.09
N ALA A 223 9.85 -26.71 -4.04
CA ALA A 223 10.77 -26.99 -5.14
C ALA A 223 10.54 -28.22 -6.07
N PRO A 224 9.86 -29.32 -5.69
CA PRO A 224 9.79 -30.52 -6.55
C PRO A 224 8.98 -30.36 -7.84
N LEU A 225 8.06 -29.39 -7.90
CA LEU A 225 7.17 -29.20 -9.06
C LEU A 225 7.77 -28.47 -10.25
N ARG A 226 8.87 -27.76 -10.01
CA ARG A 226 9.50 -26.83 -10.95
C ARG A 226 9.87 -27.45 -12.32
N PRO A 227 10.29 -28.74 -12.44
CA PRO A 227 10.69 -29.30 -13.73
C PRO A 227 9.54 -29.47 -14.73
N ALA A 228 8.34 -29.80 -14.25
CA ALA A 228 7.17 -30.01 -15.11
C ALA A 228 6.61 -28.68 -15.64
N ALA A 229 6.64 -27.62 -14.82
CA ALA A 229 6.28 -26.26 -15.24
C ALA A 229 7.29 -25.70 -16.26
N ARG A 230 8.60 -25.91 -16.03
CA ARG A 230 9.68 -25.49 -16.95
C ARG A 230 9.60 -26.15 -18.34
N GLN A 231 9.19 -27.43 -18.40
CA GLN A 231 9.01 -28.15 -19.68
C GLN A 231 7.80 -27.67 -20.49
N LEU A 232 6.82 -27.03 -19.84
CA LEU A 232 5.69 -26.41 -20.49
C LEU A 232 6.06 -25.01 -21.02
N ALA A 233 6.72 -24.20 -20.19
CA ALA A 233 7.16 -22.84 -20.54
C ALA A 233 8.25 -22.81 -21.63
N SER A 234 9.14 -23.81 -21.68
CA SER A 234 10.18 -23.88 -22.72
C SER A 234 9.67 -24.14 -24.13
N LYS A 235 8.36 -24.42 -24.30
CA LYS A 235 7.74 -24.66 -25.61
C LYS A 235 7.08 -23.42 -26.22
N ILE A 236 7.13 -22.27 -25.54
CA ILE A 236 6.38 -21.05 -25.90
C ILE A 236 7.31 -19.83 -25.92
N LYS A 237 8.30 -19.73 -26.83
CA LYS A 237 9.24 -18.59 -26.82
C LYS A 237 9.64 -18.07 -28.21
N LEU A 238 9.50 -16.74 -28.41
CA LEU A 238 10.39 -15.82 -29.17
C LEU A 238 9.97 -14.34 -28.90
N GLU A 239 10.75 -13.57 -28.12
CA GLU A 239 11.59 -12.38 -28.48
C GLU A 239 10.88 -11.00 -28.43
N ALA A 240 11.17 -10.17 -27.40
CA ALA A 240 11.79 -8.82 -27.54
C ALA A 240 11.81 -7.98 -26.23
N SER A 241 12.87 -7.16 -26.14
CA SER A 241 13.17 -5.95 -25.33
C SER A 241 13.15 -6.00 -23.80
N GLU A 242 14.37 -6.04 -23.25
CA GLU A 242 14.75 -5.50 -21.95
C GLU A 242 14.70 -3.96 -22.03
N GLU A 243 13.61 -3.36 -21.54
CA GLU A 243 13.67 -2.03 -20.93
C GLU A 243 13.44 -2.25 -19.44
N GLU A 244 14.54 -2.23 -18.68
CA GLU A 244 14.49 -2.09 -17.23
C GLU A 244 13.89 -0.71 -16.93
N ASP A 245 12.57 -0.64 -16.80
CA ASP A 245 11.94 0.47 -16.11
C ASP A 245 12.52 0.47 -14.68
N GLU A 246 13.17 1.58 -14.29
CA GLU A 246 13.45 1.98 -12.91
C GLU A 246 12.10 2.17 -12.16
N SER A 247 11.33 1.09 -12.05
CA SER A 247 10.12 1.06 -11.25
C SER A 247 10.54 1.10 -9.79
N ASP A 248 10.55 2.32 -9.26
CA ASP A 248 10.87 2.65 -7.88
C ASP A 248 10.00 1.84 -6.90
N GLY A 249 10.54 0.70 -6.45
CA GLY A 249 10.15 -0.10 -5.29
C GLY A 249 8.77 -0.75 -5.32
N VAL A 250 8.64 -1.88 -6.02
CA VAL A 250 7.67 -2.91 -5.64
C VAL A 250 7.94 -3.30 -4.18
N SER A 251 6.89 -3.31 -3.34
CA SER A 251 7.07 -3.61 -1.92
C SER A 251 7.73 -4.98 -1.72
N PRO A 252 8.89 -5.07 -1.04
CA PRO A 252 9.56 -6.36 -0.79
C PRO A 252 8.77 -7.32 0.11
N THR A 253 7.68 -6.84 0.69
CA THR A 253 6.79 -7.59 1.57
C THR A 253 5.60 -8.20 0.84
N ASN A 254 5.19 -7.62 -0.30
CA ASN A 254 4.07 -8.12 -1.10
C ASN A 254 4.60 -8.72 -2.40
N LEU A 255 4.65 -10.05 -2.46
CA LEU A 255 5.13 -10.81 -3.63
C LEU A 255 4.39 -10.50 -4.93
N ALA A 256 3.12 -10.16 -4.84
CA ALA A 256 2.33 -9.55 -5.89
C ALA A 256 1.22 -8.74 -5.22
N ASP A 257 0.94 -7.55 -5.72
CA ASP A 257 -0.19 -6.77 -5.22
C ASP A 257 -1.43 -7.26 -5.98
N PRO A 258 -2.50 -7.76 -5.33
CA PRO A 258 -3.75 -8.09 -6.02
C PRO A 258 -4.30 -6.88 -6.80
N GLN A 259 -3.89 -5.66 -6.44
CA GLN A 259 -4.16 -4.46 -7.24
C GLN A 259 -3.44 -4.46 -8.59
N THR A 260 -2.25 -5.05 -8.69
CA THR A 260 -1.56 -5.23 -9.98
C THR A 260 -2.33 -6.20 -10.87
N LEU A 261 -2.81 -7.33 -10.32
CA LEU A 261 -3.66 -8.28 -11.07
C LEU A 261 -4.95 -7.61 -11.59
N ALA A 262 -5.58 -6.78 -10.76
CA ALA A 262 -6.74 -6.00 -11.16
C ALA A 262 -6.38 -4.98 -12.26
N ALA A 263 -5.25 -4.28 -12.12
CA ALA A 263 -4.80 -3.32 -13.12
C ALA A 263 -4.49 -3.99 -14.47
N GLU A 264 -3.79 -5.12 -14.48
CA GLU A 264 -3.52 -5.93 -15.69
C GLU A 264 -4.82 -6.38 -16.35
N PHE A 265 -5.79 -6.87 -15.57
CA PHE A 265 -7.12 -7.23 -16.06
C PHE A 265 -7.82 -6.04 -16.72
N ASP A 266 -7.68 -4.85 -16.12
CA ASP A 266 -8.33 -3.63 -16.59
C ASP A 266 -7.69 -3.07 -17.86
N VAL A 267 -6.38 -3.20 -18.00
CA VAL A 267 -5.66 -2.87 -19.24
C VAL A 267 -6.10 -3.81 -20.36
N ALA A 268 -6.06 -5.12 -20.15
CA ALA A 268 -6.46 -6.11 -21.16
C ALA A 268 -7.93 -5.93 -21.59
N LEU A 269 -8.81 -5.55 -20.66
CA LEU A 269 -10.21 -5.26 -20.94
C LEU A 269 -10.41 -3.91 -21.64
N ALA A 270 -9.66 -2.87 -21.26
CA ALA A 270 -9.68 -1.57 -21.92
C ALA A 270 -9.30 -1.69 -23.39
N GLU A 271 -8.22 -2.42 -23.68
CA GLU A 271 -7.76 -2.68 -25.04
C GLU A 271 -8.79 -3.45 -25.86
N ALA A 272 -9.44 -4.47 -25.26
CA ALA A 272 -10.50 -5.23 -25.91
C ALA A 272 -11.71 -4.36 -26.30
N ILE A 273 -12.04 -3.35 -25.50
CA ILE A 273 -13.13 -2.39 -25.78
C ILE A 273 -12.75 -1.45 -26.91
N VAL A 274 -11.49 -0.99 -26.95
CA VAL A 274 -11.03 0.02 -27.93
C VAL A 274 -10.77 -0.58 -29.31
N SER A 275 -10.30 -1.83 -29.36
CA SER A 275 -9.92 -2.52 -30.60
C SER A 275 -10.65 -3.87 -30.79
N PRO A 276 -11.99 -3.88 -30.89
CA PRO A 276 -12.76 -5.12 -31.07
C PRO A 276 -12.48 -5.74 -32.45
N GLY A 277 -11.81 -6.88 -32.46
CA GLY A 277 -11.51 -7.65 -33.68
C GLY A 277 -10.08 -7.51 -34.21
N ALA A 278 -9.21 -6.72 -33.56
CA ALA A 278 -7.79 -6.91 -33.76
C ALA A 278 -7.40 -8.27 -33.14
N GLU A 279 -7.07 -9.26 -33.98
CA GLU A 279 -6.51 -10.56 -33.54
C GLU A 279 -5.10 -10.44 -32.92
N SER A 280 -4.69 -9.23 -32.51
CA SER A 280 -3.36 -8.92 -31.98
C SER A 280 -3.18 -9.28 -30.51
N PHE A 281 -3.74 -10.39 -30.06
CA PHE A 281 -3.34 -11.05 -28.81
C PHE A 281 -3.19 -12.55 -29.07
N GLU A 282 -2.38 -12.91 -30.08
CA GLU A 282 -1.65 -14.18 -30.03
C GLU A 282 -0.59 -14.04 -28.91
N ASN A 283 -1.00 -14.30 -27.66
CA ASN A 283 -0.15 -14.56 -26.49
C ASN A 283 1.27 -13.98 -26.53
N GLU A 284 1.40 -12.65 -26.42
CA GLU A 284 2.57 -12.07 -25.76
C GLU A 284 2.42 -12.35 -24.27
N GLU A 285 2.82 -13.57 -23.84
CA GLU A 285 3.03 -13.93 -22.42
C GLU A 285 4.29 -13.21 -21.90
N SER A 286 4.27 -11.89 -21.92
CA SER A 286 5.12 -11.07 -21.07
C SER A 286 4.52 -11.04 -19.66
N GLU A 287 5.38 -11.01 -18.63
CA GLU A 287 5.07 -10.82 -17.20
C GLU A 287 4.83 -12.06 -16.30
N ASP A 288 4.58 -13.27 -16.82
CA ASP A 288 4.46 -14.46 -15.95
C ASP A 288 5.80 -14.89 -15.28
N HIS A 289 6.91 -14.24 -15.63
CA HIS A 289 8.22 -14.47 -15.03
C HIS A 289 8.49 -13.68 -13.75
N GLU A 290 7.74 -12.65 -13.38
CA GLU A 290 8.11 -11.93 -12.13
C GLU A 290 7.53 -12.60 -10.89
N GLY A 291 6.23 -12.92 -10.88
CA GLY A 291 5.57 -13.50 -9.70
C GLY A 291 6.14 -14.84 -9.25
N GLU A 292 6.43 -15.76 -10.19
CA GLU A 292 6.96 -17.09 -9.87
C GLU A 292 8.42 -17.03 -9.37
N TYR A 293 9.22 -16.09 -9.89
CA TYR A 293 10.61 -15.92 -9.46
C TYR A 293 10.69 -15.38 -8.05
N GLU A 294 9.84 -14.39 -7.71
CA GLU A 294 9.86 -13.76 -6.40
C GLU A 294 9.45 -14.69 -5.27
N GLU A 295 8.46 -15.54 -5.50
CA GLU A 295 8.06 -16.49 -4.48
C GLU A 295 9.08 -17.61 -4.27
N GLY A 296 9.75 -18.01 -5.35
CA GLY A 296 10.95 -18.84 -5.28
C GLY A 296 11.99 -18.28 -4.29
N ARG A 297 12.20 -16.95 -4.30
CA ARG A 297 13.15 -16.25 -3.41
C ARG A 297 12.69 -16.27 -1.96
N LEU A 298 11.39 -16.12 -1.66
CA LEU A 298 10.91 -16.21 -0.27
C LEU A 298 10.99 -17.62 0.32
N ILE A 299 10.73 -18.64 -0.49
CA ILE A 299 10.89 -20.04 -0.06
C ILE A 299 12.38 -20.33 0.20
N GLU A 300 13.25 -19.84 -0.68
CA GLU A 300 14.70 -19.92 -0.48
C GLU A 300 15.13 -19.19 0.80
N LEU A 301 14.64 -17.97 1.04
CA LEU A 301 14.87 -17.22 2.26
C LEU A 301 14.38 -17.99 3.49
N ALA A 302 13.19 -18.57 3.47
CA ALA A 302 12.66 -19.35 4.60
C ALA A 302 13.53 -20.58 4.90
N ARG A 303 13.99 -21.28 3.86
CA ARG A 303 14.93 -22.41 3.99
C ARG A 303 16.28 -21.96 4.53
N ALA A 304 16.85 -20.90 3.98
CA ALA A 304 18.12 -20.33 4.41
C ALA A 304 18.04 -19.85 5.86
N ARG A 305 16.93 -19.24 6.27
CA ARG A 305 16.68 -18.85 7.66
C ARG A 305 16.63 -20.08 8.57
N GLY A 306 15.94 -21.14 8.17
CA GLY A 306 15.91 -22.42 8.90
C GLY A 306 17.31 -23.01 9.10
N ALA A 307 18.09 -23.10 8.02
CA ALA A 307 19.46 -23.61 8.05
C ALA A 307 20.38 -22.75 8.93
N LEU A 308 20.25 -21.42 8.87
CA LEU A 308 21.00 -20.51 9.74
C LEU A 308 20.64 -20.73 11.22
N ILE A 309 19.35 -20.88 11.54
CA ILE A 309 18.89 -21.14 12.92
C ILE A 309 19.44 -22.48 13.43
N ASP A 310 19.37 -23.54 12.64
CA ASP A 310 19.93 -24.84 12.99
C ASP A 310 21.44 -24.74 13.24
N ARG A 311 22.14 -24.04 12.35
CA ARG A 311 23.57 -23.86 12.46
C ARG A 311 23.99 -23.06 13.69
N LEU A 312 23.22 -22.03 14.05
CA LEU A 312 23.43 -21.26 15.27
C LEU A 312 23.10 -22.06 16.54
N ALA A 313 22.15 -22.99 16.47
CA ALA A 313 21.80 -23.85 17.60
C ALA A 313 22.85 -24.93 17.87
N GLU A 314 23.49 -25.46 16.83
CA GLU A 314 24.48 -26.54 16.91
C GLU A 314 25.92 -26.04 17.10
N ALA A 315 26.14 -24.73 16.96
CA ALA A 315 27.48 -24.16 16.94
C ALA A 315 28.18 -24.22 18.29
N ARG A 316 29.48 -24.53 18.25
CA ARG A 316 30.34 -24.63 19.44
C ARG A 316 30.99 -23.30 19.76
N ASP A 317 31.46 -23.16 20.99
CA ASP A 317 32.23 -21.99 21.39
C ASP A 317 33.48 -21.86 20.50
N GLY A 318 33.69 -20.66 19.98
CA GLY A 318 34.78 -20.40 19.06
C GLY A 318 34.60 -20.98 17.65
N GLU A 319 33.45 -21.50 17.25
CA GLU A 319 33.24 -21.94 15.87
C GLU A 319 33.13 -20.76 14.90
N ASP A 320 33.59 -20.93 13.64
CA ASP A 320 33.44 -19.92 12.61
C ASP A 320 32.04 -20.00 11.97
N LEU A 321 31.28 -18.91 12.08
CA LEU A 321 29.92 -18.78 11.59
C LEU A 321 29.84 -18.04 10.24
N THR A 322 30.97 -17.54 9.74
CA THR A 322 31.07 -16.85 8.45
C THR A 322 30.39 -17.64 7.32
N PRO A 323 30.60 -18.97 7.15
CA PRO A 323 29.98 -19.72 6.05
C PRO A 323 28.45 -19.79 6.14
N ALA A 324 27.90 -19.77 7.36
CA ALA A 324 26.45 -19.83 7.56
C ALA A 324 25.79 -18.51 7.16
N VAL A 325 26.43 -17.38 7.50
CA VAL A 325 25.97 -16.04 7.12
C VAL A 325 26.11 -15.83 5.61
N GLU A 326 27.22 -16.27 5.02
CA GLU A 326 27.48 -16.18 3.57
C GLU A 326 26.43 -16.91 2.72
N GLN A 327 25.91 -18.04 3.21
CA GLN A 327 24.80 -18.76 2.56
C GLN A 327 23.44 -18.06 2.73
N PHE A 328 23.24 -17.34 3.84
CA PHE A 328 21.97 -16.69 4.16
C PHE A 328 21.77 -15.35 3.45
N VAL A 329 22.80 -14.51 3.41
CA VAL A 329 22.71 -13.12 2.89
C VAL A 329 22.17 -13.07 1.45
N PRO A 330 22.64 -13.89 0.48
CA PRO A 330 22.14 -13.84 -0.89
C PRO A 330 20.64 -14.12 -1.02
N ALA A 331 20.12 -15.07 -0.23
CA ALA A 331 18.69 -15.41 -0.22
C ALA A 331 17.83 -14.26 0.31
N LEU A 332 18.33 -13.54 1.33
CA LEU A 332 17.67 -12.35 1.86
C LEU A 332 17.69 -11.19 0.87
N LEU A 333 18.84 -10.89 0.26
CA LEU A 333 18.94 -9.81 -0.73
C LEU A 333 18.02 -10.07 -1.93
N GLY A 334 17.90 -11.32 -2.38
CA GLY A 334 16.95 -11.68 -3.42
C GLY A 334 15.49 -11.39 -3.02
N ALA A 335 15.12 -11.71 -1.78
CA ALA A 335 13.76 -11.54 -1.27
C ALA A 335 13.35 -10.08 -1.03
N VAL A 336 14.27 -9.17 -0.75
CA VAL A 336 13.96 -7.77 -0.41
C VAL A 336 13.98 -6.87 -1.66
N ARG A 337 14.11 -7.42 -2.88
CA ARG A 337 13.95 -6.72 -4.17
C ARG A 337 14.61 -5.34 -4.22
N LEU A 338 15.76 -5.18 -3.58
CA LEU A 338 16.45 -3.91 -3.60
C LEU A 338 17.16 -3.80 -4.93
N GLY A 339 16.66 -2.90 -5.76
CA GLY A 339 17.23 -2.47 -7.04
C GLY A 339 18.58 -1.76 -6.92
N ILE A 340 19.35 -2.09 -5.88
CA ILE A 340 20.75 -1.72 -5.84
C ILE A 340 21.41 -2.67 -6.84
N ASN A 341 21.89 -2.11 -7.94
CA ASN A 341 22.97 -2.71 -8.71
C ASN A 341 24.18 -2.71 -7.79
N LEU A 342 24.21 -3.64 -6.84
CA LEU A 342 25.17 -3.68 -5.75
C LEU A 342 26.54 -4.01 -6.37
N VAL A 343 27.20 -3.00 -6.91
CA VAL A 343 28.49 -3.09 -7.60
C VAL A 343 29.45 -3.73 -6.61
N GLY A 344 29.80 -5.01 -6.85
CA GLY A 344 30.60 -5.80 -5.93
C GLY A 344 29.84 -6.68 -4.93
N ARG A 345 28.64 -7.19 -5.26
CA ARG A 345 27.84 -8.15 -4.46
C ARG A 345 28.67 -9.21 -3.71
N PRO A 346 29.68 -9.90 -4.30
CA PRO A 346 30.51 -10.84 -3.55
C PRO A 346 31.34 -10.18 -2.44
N LYS A 347 31.84 -8.96 -2.65
CA LYS A 347 32.62 -8.19 -1.66
C LYS A 347 31.75 -7.81 -0.47
N VAL A 348 30.55 -7.29 -0.70
CA VAL A 348 29.63 -6.90 0.38
C VAL A 348 29.14 -8.13 1.15
N VAL A 349 28.79 -9.21 0.45
CA VAL A 349 28.40 -10.49 1.09
C VAL A 349 29.55 -11.04 1.94
N GLY A 350 30.77 -11.08 1.41
CA GLY A 350 31.96 -11.55 2.14
C GLY A 350 32.29 -10.66 3.34
N PHE A 351 32.17 -9.34 3.19
CA PHE A 351 32.33 -8.38 4.28
C PHE A 351 31.30 -8.62 5.39
N LEU A 352 30.01 -8.69 5.04
CA LEU A 352 28.92 -8.92 6.00
C LEU A 352 29.06 -10.26 6.70
N ALA A 353 29.37 -11.33 5.96
CA ALA A 353 29.58 -12.65 6.51
C ALA A 353 30.75 -12.65 7.50
N GLY A 354 31.88 -12.05 7.13
CA GLY A 354 33.06 -11.97 7.98
C GLY A 354 32.85 -11.07 9.21
N TYR A 355 32.17 -9.93 9.06
CA TYR A 355 31.86 -9.02 10.15
C TYR A 355 30.86 -9.66 11.12
N LEU A 356 29.69 -10.07 10.64
CA LEU A 356 28.62 -10.64 11.47
C LEU A 356 29.07 -11.95 12.10
N GLY A 357 29.74 -12.82 11.35
CA GLY A 357 30.31 -14.08 11.87
C GLY A 357 31.24 -13.86 13.06
N LYS A 358 32.13 -12.85 12.99
CA LYS A 358 33.03 -12.49 14.10
C LYS A 358 32.27 -11.94 15.31
N VAL A 359 31.28 -11.08 15.10
CA VAL A 359 30.55 -10.41 16.19
C VAL A 359 29.62 -11.37 16.92
N ILE A 360 28.88 -12.21 16.19
CA ILE A 360 27.92 -13.15 16.80
C ILE A 360 28.58 -14.35 17.46
N ARG A 361 29.82 -14.72 17.08
CA ARG A 361 30.56 -15.88 17.61
C ARG A 361 30.58 -15.94 19.14
N ARG A 362 30.62 -14.79 19.81
CA ARG A 362 30.62 -14.70 21.29
C ARG A 362 29.27 -15.02 21.93
N TRP A 363 28.18 -14.88 21.20
CA TRP A 363 26.81 -15.06 21.68
C TRP A 363 26.27 -16.47 21.47
N VAL A 364 27.01 -17.30 20.73
CA VAL A 364 26.62 -18.66 20.36
C VAL A 364 27.22 -19.71 21.31
N SER A 365 28.09 -19.31 22.24
CA SER A 365 28.58 -20.23 23.28
C SER A 365 27.39 -20.78 24.11
N PRO A 366 27.40 -22.06 24.51
CA PRO A 366 26.27 -22.67 25.22
C PRO A 366 25.83 -21.89 26.48
N GLU A 367 26.77 -21.25 27.17
CA GLU A 367 26.49 -20.41 28.35
C GLU A 367 25.76 -19.12 28.00
N MET A 368 26.28 -18.36 27.02
CA MET A 368 25.68 -17.09 26.60
C MET A 368 24.36 -17.30 25.86
N ALA A 369 24.28 -18.34 25.03
CA ALA A 369 23.05 -18.74 24.35
C ALA A 369 21.96 -19.11 25.36
N LYS A 370 22.30 -19.87 26.42
CA LYS A 370 21.36 -20.18 27.50
C LYS A 370 20.94 -18.93 28.27
N ALA A 371 21.86 -18.02 28.59
CA ALA A 371 21.54 -16.77 29.27
C ALA A 371 20.62 -15.87 28.43
N LEU A 372 20.92 -15.74 27.13
CA LEU A 372 20.10 -14.96 26.19
C LEU A 372 18.73 -15.61 26.00
N SER A 373 18.67 -16.94 25.83
CA SER A 373 17.41 -17.69 25.74
C SER A 373 16.56 -17.45 26.97
N ASN A 374 17.12 -17.60 28.18
CA ASN A 374 16.42 -17.35 29.43
C ASN A 374 15.91 -15.91 29.52
N ALA A 375 16.72 -14.91 29.13
CA ALA A 375 16.30 -13.51 29.16
C ALA A 375 15.17 -13.22 28.15
N ILE A 376 15.22 -13.78 26.94
CA ILE A 376 14.16 -13.66 25.93
C ILE A 376 12.89 -14.35 26.42
N VAL A 377 13.04 -15.55 26.98
CA VAL A 377 11.97 -16.34 27.59
C VAL A 377 11.34 -15.59 28.75
N ASP A 378 12.11 -15.04 29.69
CA ASP A 378 11.57 -14.26 30.81
C ASP A 378 10.84 -13.01 30.34
N THR A 379 11.32 -12.40 29.25
CA THR A 379 10.72 -11.22 28.62
C THR A 379 9.48 -11.58 27.78
N GLY A 380 9.39 -12.81 27.26
CA GLY A 380 8.33 -13.29 26.36
C GLY A 380 7.30 -14.23 27.01
N LEU A 381 7.72 -15.31 27.68
CA LEU A 381 6.88 -16.35 28.28
C LEU A 381 6.07 -15.90 29.50
N LYS A 382 6.44 -14.82 30.21
CA LYS A 382 5.58 -14.23 31.27
C LYS A 382 4.24 -13.68 30.76
N LEU A 383 4.04 -13.56 29.44
CA LEU A 383 2.79 -13.07 28.84
C LEU A 383 2.22 -13.98 27.74
N MET A 384 3.02 -14.85 27.13
CA MET A 384 2.59 -15.71 26.02
C MET A 384 2.01 -17.06 26.40
N THR A 385 2.24 -17.51 27.63
CA THR A 385 1.83 -18.81 28.14
C THR A 385 0.31 -18.99 28.28
N LEU A 386 -0.48 -17.95 27.98
CA LEU A 386 -1.95 -18.02 27.91
C LEU A 386 -2.50 -18.27 26.50
N GLU A 387 -1.68 -18.25 25.44
CA GLU A 387 -2.13 -18.49 24.05
C GLU A 387 -1.53 -19.74 23.38
N ALA A 388 -0.47 -20.33 23.95
CA ALA A 388 0.14 -21.55 23.45
C ALA A 388 -0.42 -22.79 24.19
N GLU A 389 -1.57 -23.29 23.74
CA GLU A 389 -2.09 -24.60 24.19
C GLU A 389 -1.39 -25.80 23.53
N ASP A 390 -0.47 -25.58 22.58
CA ASP A 390 0.28 -26.65 21.93
C ASP A 390 1.56 -26.95 22.72
N GLY A 391 1.62 -28.11 23.38
CA GLY A 391 2.64 -28.59 24.34
C GLY A 391 4.11 -28.67 23.89
N THR A 392 4.66 -27.60 23.33
CA THR A 392 6.02 -27.46 22.78
C THR A 392 6.90 -26.47 23.57
N ALA A 393 6.47 -26.07 24.78
CA ALA A 393 7.10 -25.03 25.59
C ALA A 393 8.61 -25.24 25.80
N GLY A 394 9.06 -26.49 26.03
CA GLY A 394 10.47 -26.82 26.25
C GLY A 394 11.36 -26.71 25.01
N GLU A 395 10.83 -26.94 23.80
CA GLU A 395 11.59 -26.72 22.55
C GLU A 395 11.70 -25.24 22.19
N SER A 396 10.84 -24.39 22.76
CA SER A 396 10.82 -22.95 22.50
C SER A 396 11.99 -22.24 23.19
N GLU A 397 12.37 -22.67 24.40
CA GLU A 397 13.42 -22.02 25.19
C GLU A 397 14.81 -22.21 24.58
N SER A 398 15.16 -23.44 24.18
CA SER A 398 16.47 -23.74 23.59
C SER A 398 16.66 -23.08 22.22
N ARG A 399 15.56 -22.81 21.49
CA ARG A 399 15.58 -22.17 20.17
C ARG A 399 15.49 -20.63 20.22
N ALA A 400 15.19 -20.03 21.37
CA ALA A 400 14.98 -18.59 21.48
C ALA A 400 16.22 -17.76 21.09
N ALA A 401 17.40 -18.08 21.63
CA ALA A 401 18.64 -17.39 21.30
C ALA A 401 19.08 -17.55 19.82
N PRO A 402 19.12 -18.77 19.23
CA PRO A 402 19.42 -18.93 17.81
C PRO A 402 18.46 -18.17 16.89
N VAL A 403 17.16 -18.15 17.21
CA VAL A 403 16.16 -17.40 16.44
C VAL A 403 16.36 -15.89 16.55
N ALA A 404 16.67 -15.37 17.75
CA ALA A 404 16.96 -13.95 17.94
C ALA A 404 18.22 -13.52 17.19
N LEU A 405 19.28 -14.32 17.22
CA LEU A 405 20.51 -14.05 16.46
C LEU A 405 20.27 -14.06 14.95
N ALA A 406 19.52 -15.03 14.43
CA ALA A 406 19.14 -15.06 13.02
C ALA A 406 18.31 -13.81 12.65
N ALA A 407 17.39 -13.37 13.52
CA ALA A 407 16.60 -12.15 13.31
C ALA A 407 17.47 -10.88 13.31
N VAL A 408 18.50 -10.81 14.16
CA VAL A 408 19.48 -9.70 14.16
C VAL A 408 20.25 -9.66 12.83
N ILE A 409 20.74 -10.80 12.35
CA ILE A 409 21.43 -10.88 11.06
C ILE A 409 20.51 -10.42 9.93
N GLU A 410 19.27 -10.93 9.88
CA GLU A 410 18.27 -10.55 8.89
C GLU A 410 17.95 -9.05 8.92
N ASP A 411 17.71 -8.48 10.11
CA ASP A 411 17.39 -7.05 10.23
C ASP A 411 18.59 -6.15 9.92
N THR A 412 19.81 -6.60 10.22
CA THR A 412 21.05 -5.87 9.89
C THR A 412 21.22 -5.76 8.38
N VAL A 413 21.12 -6.88 7.66
CA VAL A 413 21.27 -6.91 6.20
C VAL A 413 20.18 -6.09 5.53
N ARG A 414 18.92 -6.20 6.00
CA ARG A 414 17.80 -5.40 5.50
C ARG A 414 18.02 -3.90 5.67
N ARG A 415 18.43 -3.45 6.86
CA ARG A 415 18.72 -2.02 7.10
C ARG A 415 19.89 -1.54 6.26
N LEU A 416 20.95 -2.35 6.17
CA LEU A 416 22.12 -1.99 5.39
C LEU A 416 21.76 -1.79 3.91
N SER A 417 20.86 -2.62 3.38
CA SER A 417 20.38 -2.42 2.02
C SER A 417 19.53 -1.17 1.82
N GLU A 418 19.03 -0.52 2.86
CA GLU A 418 18.27 0.74 2.71
C GLU A 418 19.19 1.97 2.49
N HIS A 419 20.53 1.79 2.50
CA HIS A 419 21.51 2.86 2.26
C HIS A 419 21.81 3.09 0.77
N GLU A 420 22.32 4.28 0.46
CA GLU A 420 22.71 4.71 -0.89
C GLU A 420 23.96 3.99 -1.42
N GLU A 421 24.11 3.92 -2.74
CA GLU A 421 25.18 3.16 -3.43
C GLU A 421 26.59 3.53 -2.97
N PHE A 422 26.87 4.82 -2.75
CA PHE A 422 28.18 5.32 -2.33
C PHE A 422 28.64 4.74 -0.98
N VAL A 423 27.71 4.29 -0.13
CA VAL A 423 28.03 3.65 1.16
C VAL A 423 28.74 2.31 0.93
N PHE A 424 28.39 1.58 -0.14
CA PHE A 424 28.98 0.28 -0.47
C PHE A 424 30.34 0.40 -1.17
N GLU A 425 30.64 1.55 -1.77
CA GLU A 425 31.90 1.82 -2.45
C GLU A 425 33.06 2.07 -1.47
N SER A 426 32.77 2.69 -0.32
CA SER A 426 33.74 2.96 0.74
C SER A 426 33.68 1.91 1.85
N GLU A 427 34.80 1.22 2.10
CA GLU A 427 34.88 0.21 3.15
C GLU A 427 34.63 0.78 4.55
N GLU A 428 35.06 2.02 4.81
CA GLU A 428 34.85 2.72 6.08
C GLU A 428 33.37 3.05 6.30
N LEU A 429 32.69 3.54 5.25
CA LEU A 429 31.25 3.84 5.30
C LEU A 429 30.43 2.56 5.44
N LEU A 430 30.78 1.51 4.68
CA LEU A 430 30.17 0.19 4.79
C LEU A 430 30.30 -0.38 6.21
N GLN A 431 31.48 -0.26 6.82
CA GLN A 431 31.72 -0.72 8.18
C GLN A 431 30.91 0.08 9.20
N LEU A 432 30.85 1.40 9.07
CA LEU A 432 30.05 2.26 9.94
C LEU A 432 28.55 1.93 9.83
N ALA A 433 28.00 1.90 8.61
CA ALA A 433 26.60 1.57 8.36
C ALA A 433 26.24 0.16 8.85
N THR A 434 27.13 -0.82 8.66
CA THR A 434 26.93 -2.19 9.17
C THR A 434 26.90 -2.21 10.71
N ALA A 435 27.78 -1.46 11.37
CA ALA A 435 27.82 -1.38 12.83
C ALA A 435 26.57 -0.71 13.41
N GLU A 436 26.08 0.37 12.79
CA GLU A 436 24.84 1.05 13.17
C GLU A 436 23.62 0.14 12.96
N ALA A 437 23.49 -0.44 11.76
CA ALA A 437 22.42 -1.38 11.44
C ALA A 437 22.40 -2.58 12.40
N PHE A 438 23.57 -3.11 12.78
CA PHE A 438 23.69 -4.19 13.75
C PHE A 438 23.27 -3.76 15.16
N GLY A 439 23.69 -2.58 15.61
CA GLY A 439 23.26 -2.01 16.90
C GLY A 439 21.74 -1.82 16.98
N GLU A 440 21.14 -1.31 15.91
CA GLU A 440 19.68 -1.13 15.82
C GLU A 440 18.91 -2.46 15.73
N ALA A 441 19.49 -3.47 15.10
CA ALA A 441 18.94 -4.82 15.03
C ALA A 441 18.98 -5.51 16.40
N ILE A 442 20.11 -5.43 17.13
CA ILE A 442 20.21 -5.88 18.52
C ILE A 442 19.14 -5.21 19.37
N ALA A 443 19.02 -3.89 19.30
CA ALA A 443 18.02 -3.13 20.06
C ALA A 443 16.56 -3.51 19.74
N THR A 444 16.32 -4.14 18.58
CA THR A 444 14.99 -4.63 18.18
C THR A 444 14.71 -6.02 18.76
N HIS A 445 15.72 -6.89 18.82
CA HIS A 445 15.55 -8.32 19.07
C HIS A 445 16.03 -8.81 20.43
N PHE A 446 16.86 -8.03 21.14
CA PHE A 446 17.40 -8.44 22.43
C PHE A 446 16.61 -7.82 23.60
N PRO A 447 16.53 -8.51 24.74
CA PRO A 447 16.04 -7.93 26.00
C PRO A 447 16.81 -6.64 26.35
N GLN A 448 16.09 -5.61 26.80
CA GLN A 448 16.63 -4.26 26.95
C GLN A 448 17.76 -4.16 27.98
N ASP A 449 17.72 -5.01 28.99
CA ASP A 449 18.74 -5.23 30.02
C ASP A 449 20.07 -5.75 29.46
N LEU A 450 20.06 -6.38 28.27
CA LEU A 450 21.26 -6.79 27.53
C LEU A 450 21.69 -5.78 26.46
N VAL A 451 20.90 -4.72 26.24
CA VAL A 451 21.15 -3.68 25.24
C VAL A 451 21.70 -2.44 25.93
N ARG A 452 22.70 -1.81 25.29
CA ARG A 452 23.25 -0.53 25.79
C ARG A 452 22.16 0.54 25.87
N VAL A 453 22.20 1.34 26.94
CA VAL A 453 21.16 2.34 27.27
C VAL A 453 20.87 3.29 26.11
N ASP A 454 21.89 3.70 25.37
CA ASP A 454 21.77 4.62 24.23
C ASP A 454 21.00 4.02 23.04
N LEU A 455 21.02 2.69 22.90
CA LEU A 455 20.35 1.95 21.84
C LEU A 455 18.96 1.44 22.23
N GLN A 456 18.56 1.50 23.50
CA GLN A 456 17.25 1.01 23.94
C GLN A 456 16.11 1.75 23.22
N ARG A 457 15.14 0.98 22.69
CA ARG A 457 14.01 1.52 21.91
C ARG A 457 12.80 1.93 22.74
N ALA A 458 12.55 1.25 23.86
CA ALA A 458 11.39 1.51 24.71
C ALA A 458 11.69 1.16 26.18
N PRO A 459 12.67 1.85 26.82
CA PRO A 459 13.16 1.52 28.16
C PRO A 459 12.04 1.43 29.21
N SER A 460 10.96 2.20 29.08
CA SER A 460 9.86 2.17 30.05
C SER A 460 8.98 0.92 29.93
N LEU A 461 8.95 0.27 28.76
CA LEU A 461 8.09 -0.88 28.49
C LEU A 461 8.78 -2.23 28.73
N GLY A 462 10.11 -2.30 28.65
CA GLY A 462 10.86 -3.52 28.96
C GLY A 462 10.50 -4.73 28.08
N GLY A 463 10.27 -4.51 26.78
CA GLY A 463 9.92 -5.54 25.80
C GLY A 463 10.85 -5.58 24.58
N THR A 464 10.79 -6.68 23.84
CA THR A 464 11.58 -6.96 22.63
C THR A 464 10.72 -7.58 21.52
N PHE A 465 11.13 -7.50 20.25
CA PHE A 465 10.43 -8.15 19.14
C PHE A 465 10.89 -9.60 18.97
N VAL A 466 9.95 -10.53 19.16
CA VAL A 466 10.16 -11.98 19.01
C VAL A 466 9.63 -12.44 17.66
N ALA A 467 10.48 -13.15 16.90
CA ALA A 467 10.09 -13.71 15.62
C ALA A 467 9.02 -14.81 15.78
N ARG A 468 8.00 -14.76 14.94
CA ARG A 468 6.91 -15.71 14.85
C ARG A 468 7.07 -16.52 13.58
N ARG A 469 7.01 -17.85 13.72
CA ARG A 469 7.15 -18.77 12.59
C ARG A 469 8.42 -18.49 11.77
N PRO A 470 9.61 -18.48 12.41
CA PRO A 470 10.85 -18.07 11.74
C PRO A 470 11.17 -18.93 10.50
N ARG A 471 10.74 -20.19 10.44
CA ARG A 471 10.95 -21.07 9.27
C ARG A 471 9.92 -20.91 8.16
N HIS A 472 8.95 -20.00 8.30
CA HIS A 472 7.89 -19.79 7.33
C HIS A 472 8.25 -18.67 6.34
N THR A 473 7.68 -18.73 5.14
CA THR A 473 7.78 -17.67 4.11
C THR A 473 7.09 -16.36 4.52
N ARG A 474 6.29 -16.41 5.58
CA ARG A 474 5.51 -15.29 6.13
C ARG A 474 5.75 -15.16 7.61
N THR A 475 7.04 -15.06 7.94
CA THR A 475 7.44 -14.69 9.29
C THR A 475 6.95 -13.28 9.58
N TYR A 476 6.73 -12.99 10.85
CA TYR A 476 6.51 -11.63 11.34
C TYR A 476 7.12 -11.57 12.74
N ARG A 477 7.28 -10.39 13.32
CA ARG A 477 7.72 -10.28 14.72
C ARG A 477 6.62 -9.67 15.56
N LYS A 478 6.43 -10.18 16.77
CA LYS A 478 5.49 -9.64 17.76
C LYS A 478 6.27 -9.07 18.93
N TYR A 479 5.92 -7.87 19.36
CA TYR A 479 6.48 -7.28 20.57
C TYR A 479 6.06 -8.11 21.79
N SER A 480 7.01 -8.44 22.66
CA SER A 480 6.80 -9.38 23.76
C SER A 480 5.86 -8.85 24.85
N ARG A 481 5.72 -7.52 24.94
CA ARG A 481 4.83 -6.84 25.89
C ARG A 481 3.59 -6.32 25.17
N VAL A 482 2.47 -6.30 25.91
CA VAL A 482 1.21 -5.73 25.45
C VAL A 482 0.90 -4.55 26.38
N PRO A 483 1.37 -3.33 26.07
CA PRO A 483 1.10 -2.17 26.90
C PRO A 483 -0.40 -1.81 26.90
N ASP A 484 -0.89 -1.36 28.05
CA ASP A 484 -2.19 -0.72 28.16
C ASP A 484 -2.07 0.76 27.76
N VAL A 485 -2.98 1.23 26.92
CA VAL A 485 -3.03 2.61 26.45
C VAL A 485 -4.37 3.25 26.81
N ASP A 486 -4.29 4.47 27.34
CA ASP A 486 -5.45 5.32 27.60
C ASP A 486 -5.64 6.25 26.40
N LEU A 487 -6.71 6.03 25.64
CA LEU A 487 -7.02 6.73 24.41
C LEU A 487 -8.14 7.75 24.63
N THR A 488 -7.81 9.02 24.42
CA THR A 488 -8.79 10.10 24.32
C THR A 488 -9.10 10.38 22.84
N ALA A 489 -10.24 11.01 22.57
CA ALA A 489 -10.59 11.42 21.20
C ALA A 489 -9.50 12.31 20.59
N GLN A 490 -8.95 13.25 21.36
CA GLN A 490 -7.89 14.15 20.92
C GLN A 490 -6.61 13.38 20.50
N ILE A 491 -6.18 12.39 21.28
CA ILE A 491 -5.02 11.56 20.93
C ILE A 491 -5.35 10.75 19.66
N ALA A 492 -6.50 10.10 19.61
CA ALA A 492 -6.88 9.25 18.48
C ALA A 492 -7.02 10.05 17.17
N ASP A 493 -7.60 11.25 17.20
CA ASP A 493 -7.76 12.12 16.02
C ASP A 493 -6.43 12.73 15.56
N SER A 494 -5.40 12.75 16.42
CA SER A 494 -4.06 13.26 16.06
C SER A 494 -3.15 12.21 15.41
N ILE A 495 -3.53 10.93 15.44
CA ILE A 495 -2.72 9.82 14.93
C ILE A 495 -3.20 9.47 13.51
N PRO A 496 -2.41 9.76 12.46
CA PRO A 496 -2.72 9.30 11.11
C PRO A 496 -2.57 7.78 10.99
N THR A 497 -3.44 7.17 10.18
CA THR A 497 -3.42 5.74 9.86
C THR A 497 -3.53 5.53 8.34
N PHE A 498 -3.70 4.29 7.89
CA PHE A 498 -3.84 3.95 6.48
C PHE A 498 -4.95 4.75 5.77
N GLY A 499 -4.72 5.06 4.49
CA GLY A 499 -5.70 5.71 3.62
C GLY A 499 -5.99 7.18 3.97
N GLY A 500 -5.06 7.86 4.66
CA GLY A 500 -5.21 9.27 5.02
C GLY A 500 -6.25 9.54 6.13
N SER A 501 -6.81 8.48 6.73
CA SER A 501 -7.72 8.59 7.87
C SER A 501 -6.96 8.74 9.19
N THR A 502 -7.67 9.10 10.26
CA THR A 502 -7.13 9.12 11.62
C THR A 502 -7.55 7.88 12.40
N LEU A 503 -6.78 7.50 13.42
CA LEU A 503 -7.14 6.41 14.33
C LEU A 503 -8.53 6.65 14.96
N GLY A 504 -8.81 7.89 15.34
CA GLY A 504 -10.10 8.29 15.92
C GLY A 504 -11.28 8.05 14.99
N GLU A 505 -11.13 8.32 13.69
CA GLU A 505 -12.16 8.04 12.67
C GLU A 505 -12.42 6.54 12.53
N VAL A 506 -11.36 5.73 12.47
CA VAL A 506 -11.50 4.27 12.35
C VAL A 506 -12.16 3.66 13.59
N LEU A 507 -11.76 4.09 14.78
CA LEU A 507 -12.34 3.60 16.03
C LEU A 507 -13.79 4.06 16.21
N ARG A 508 -14.14 5.31 15.85
CA ARG A 508 -15.53 5.77 15.89
C ARG A 508 -16.41 5.00 14.91
N ALA A 509 -15.90 4.71 13.71
CA ALA A 509 -16.62 3.90 12.74
C ALA A 509 -16.95 2.51 13.31
N SER A 510 -16.01 1.86 14.00
CA SER A 510 -16.25 0.56 14.67
C SER A 510 -17.14 0.62 15.92
N GLY A 511 -17.76 1.77 16.20
CA GLY A 511 -18.67 1.99 17.33
C GLY A 511 -17.97 2.29 18.65
N THR A 512 -16.68 2.60 18.62
CA THR A 512 -15.91 2.86 19.85
C THR A 512 -16.18 4.27 20.38
N ALA A 513 -16.51 4.35 21.67
CA ALA A 513 -16.64 5.61 22.38
C ALA A 513 -15.34 5.98 23.13
N PHE A 514 -15.05 7.28 23.24
CA PHE A 514 -13.91 7.80 23.98
C PHE A 514 -14.35 8.49 25.29
N PRO A 515 -13.48 8.52 26.33
CA PRO A 515 -12.17 7.87 26.40
C PRO A 515 -12.29 6.35 26.51
N MET A 516 -11.29 5.63 26.02
CA MET A 516 -11.23 4.16 26.09
C MET A 516 -9.88 3.71 26.65
N LYS A 517 -9.87 2.53 27.28
CA LYS A 517 -8.65 1.79 27.59
C LYS A 517 -8.49 0.66 26.60
N ALA A 518 -7.30 0.46 26.05
CA ALA A 518 -7.02 -0.63 25.12
C ALA A 518 -5.69 -1.31 25.45
N ARG A 519 -5.61 -2.60 25.16
CA ARG A 519 -4.36 -3.35 25.08
C ARG A 519 -3.80 -3.19 23.67
N MET A 520 -2.54 -2.80 23.55
CA MET A 520 -1.91 -2.57 22.26
C MET A 520 -0.97 -3.72 21.90
N HIS A 521 -1.32 -4.45 20.84
CA HIS A 521 -0.48 -5.52 20.29
C HIS A 521 0.37 -4.94 19.16
N ILE A 522 1.68 -5.06 19.25
CA ILE A 522 2.61 -4.45 18.30
C ILE A 522 3.30 -5.54 17.49
N TYR A 523 3.36 -5.33 16.18
CA TYR A 523 3.95 -6.23 15.21
C TYR A 523 4.98 -5.51 14.35
N GLN A 524 5.91 -6.27 13.79
CA GLN A 524 6.82 -5.81 12.76
C GLN A 524 6.71 -6.76 11.55
N ALA A 525 6.47 -6.17 10.38
CA ALA A 525 6.45 -6.88 9.13
C ALA A 525 7.85 -7.39 8.77
N ALA A 526 7.93 -8.60 8.22
CA ALA A 526 9.15 -9.17 7.68
C ALA A 526 8.93 -9.53 6.20
N PRO A 527 9.98 -9.74 5.38
CA PRO A 527 9.82 -10.02 3.95
C PRO A 527 8.79 -11.12 3.68
N GLY A 528 7.89 -10.86 2.72
CA GLY A 528 6.79 -11.74 2.35
C GLY A 528 5.52 -11.73 3.20
N THR A 529 5.51 -11.04 4.35
CA THR A 529 4.34 -11.01 5.23
C THR A 529 3.31 -9.96 4.81
N SER A 530 2.06 -10.18 5.20
CA SER A 530 0.95 -9.25 4.99
C SER A 530 0.15 -9.05 6.28
N LEU A 531 -0.63 -7.97 6.39
CA LEU A 531 -1.47 -7.73 7.56
C LEU A 531 -2.52 -8.83 7.76
N ALA A 532 -3.06 -9.38 6.67
CA ALA A 532 -3.95 -10.54 6.75
C ALA A 532 -3.24 -11.79 7.24
N ALA A 533 -1.99 -12.03 6.85
CA ALA A 533 -1.22 -13.15 7.39
C ALA A 533 -1.02 -13.02 8.91
N ILE A 534 -0.68 -11.81 9.40
CA ILE A 534 -0.57 -11.54 10.84
C ILE A 534 -1.92 -11.75 11.54
N GLY A 535 -3.00 -11.17 11.01
CA GLY A 535 -4.35 -11.27 11.57
C GLY A 535 -4.91 -12.69 11.65
N ARG A 536 -4.46 -13.58 10.74
CA ARG A 536 -4.82 -15.00 10.77
C ARG A 536 -4.04 -15.79 11.82
N PHE A 537 -2.76 -15.51 11.97
CA PHE A 537 -1.90 -16.27 12.87
C PHE A 537 -1.91 -15.79 14.31
N ASP A 538 -2.42 -14.58 14.58
CA ASP A 538 -2.51 -14.01 15.92
C ASP A 538 -3.96 -13.74 16.31
N ARG A 539 -4.44 -14.38 17.39
CA ARG A 539 -5.83 -14.23 17.85
C ARG A 539 -6.17 -12.79 18.23
N ALA A 540 -5.18 -12.04 18.74
CA ALA A 540 -5.36 -10.65 19.11
C ALA A 540 -5.59 -9.73 17.90
N ALA A 541 -5.24 -10.19 16.70
CA ALA A 541 -5.38 -9.45 15.45
C ALA A 541 -6.54 -9.95 14.55
N ARG A 542 -7.51 -10.66 15.12
CA ARG A 542 -8.69 -11.21 14.41
C ARG A 542 -9.65 -10.16 13.83
N GLY A 543 -9.42 -8.86 14.07
CA GLY A 543 -10.21 -7.77 13.49
C GLY A 543 -9.99 -7.54 11.99
N GLY A 544 -9.21 -8.39 11.31
CA GLY A 544 -8.88 -8.27 9.90
C GLY A 544 -7.91 -7.12 9.62
N LYS A 545 -7.60 -6.89 8.34
CA LYS A 545 -6.64 -5.86 7.89
C LYS A 545 -6.98 -4.45 8.39
N ALA A 546 -8.26 -4.14 8.52
CA ALA A 546 -8.75 -2.83 8.95
C ALA A 546 -8.44 -2.51 10.43
N SER A 547 -8.15 -3.52 11.25
CA SER A 547 -7.78 -3.35 12.66
C SER A 547 -6.31 -2.99 12.89
N PHE A 548 -5.49 -3.08 11.84
CA PHE A 548 -4.09 -2.74 11.90
C PHE A 548 -3.88 -1.25 11.61
N HIS A 549 -2.98 -0.66 12.37
CA HIS A 549 -2.58 0.74 12.24
C HIS A 549 -1.06 0.84 12.20
N PRO A 550 -0.49 1.75 11.40
CA PRO A 550 0.96 1.93 11.33
C PRO A 550 1.49 2.53 12.64
N LEU A 551 2.51 1.91 13.23
CA LEU A 551 3.20 2.44 14.41
C LEU A 551 4.35 3.35 13.96
N THR A 552 4.00 4.57 13.55
CA THR A 552 4.99 5.61 13.23
C THR A 552 5.66 6.14 14.51
N ALA A 553 6.79 6.84 14.38
CA ALA A 553 7.45 7.48 15.53
C ALA A 553 6.50 8.45 16.26
N ALA A 554 5.67 9.20 15.51
CA ALA A 554 4.66 10.09 16.06
C ALA A 554 3.56 9.30 16.83
N ALA A 555 3.04 8.22 16.24
CA ALA A 555 2.04 7.38 16.90
C ALA A 555 2.59 6.74 18.18
N ALA A 556 3.81 6.20 18.15
CA ALA A 556 4.46 5.62 19.32
C ALA A 556 4.76 6.65 20.41
N GLY A 557 5.17 7.87 20.03
CA GLY A 557 5.37 8.98 20.97
C GLY A 557 4.07 9.41 21.66
N MET A 558 2.95 9.46 20.94
CA MET A 558 1.66 9.85 21.51
C MET A 558 0.99 8.75 22.34
N LEU A 559 1.06 7.49 21.90
CA LEU A 559 0.40 6.37 22.56
C LEU A 559 1.20 5.80 23.73
N LEU A 560 2.53 5.71 23.58
CA LEU A 560 3.41 5.00 24.51
C LEU A 560 4.47 5.88 25.17
N ARG A 561 4.64 7.12 24.69
CA ARG A 561 5.77 7.98 25.07
C ARG A 561 7.13 7.38 24.71
N GLU A 562 7.15 6.52 23.69
CA GLU A 562 8.33 5.79 23.23
C GLU A 562 8.51 5.92 21.70
N PRO A 563 8.91 7.09 21.19
CA PRO A 563 8.95 7.36 19.74
C PRO A 563 9.90 6.42 18.97
N ARG A 564 10.97 5.92 19.61
CA ARG A 564 11.94 4.96 19.03
C ARG A 564 11.37 3.56 18.83
N LEU A 565 10.21 3.26 19.43
CA LEU A 565 9.45 2.05 19.15
C LEU A 565 8.67 2.15 17.83
N GLY A 566 8.40 3.37 17.34
CA GLY A 566 7.87 3.55 15.98
C GLY A 566 8.91 3.26 14.90
N GLY A 567 8.46 3.05 13.67
CA GLY A 567 9.31 2.99 12.48
C GLY A 567 9.05 4.17 11.54
N ALA A 568 10.06 4.55 10.74
CA ALA A 568 9.83 5.38 9.57
C ALA A 568 9.05 4.55 8.54
N VAL A 569 7.96 5.11 8.01
CA VAL A 569 7.11 4.45 7.02
C VAL A 569 6.96 5.39 5.83
N PRO A 570 7.50 5.04 4.66
CA PRO A 570 7.28 5.81 3.45
C PRO A 570 5.79 5.98 3.16
N SER A 571 5.39 7.17 2.68
CA SER A 571 3.98 7.55 2.49
C SER A 571 3.19 6.55 1.63
N ARG A 572 3.86 5.93 0.64
CA ARG A 572 3.28 4.93 -0.27
C ARG A 572 2.70 3.71 0.47
N PHE A 573 3.33 3.30 1.57
CA PHE A 573 2.87 2.20 2.42
C PHE A 573 1.82 2.64 3.46
N MET A 574 1.55 3.95 3.54
CA MET A 574 0.45 4.51 4.34
C MET A 574 -0.84 4.62 3.52
N ARG A 575 -0.80 4.38 2.20
CA ARG A 575 -1.98 4.53 1.33
C ARG A 575 -3.02 3.45 1.55
N SER A 576 -2.59 2.21 1.76
CA SER A 576 -3.49 1.07 1.91
C SER A 576 -2.95 0.10 2.95
N PRO A 577 -3.82 -0.51 3.79
CA PRO A 577 -3.41 -1.61 4.68
C PRO A 577 -2.95 -2.85 3.88
N GLY A 578 -3.28 -2.92 2.59
CA GLY A 578 -2.75 -3.95 1.69
C GLY A 578 -1.27 -3.77 1.34
N ARG A 579 -0.69 -2.58 1.54
CA ARG A 579 0.68 -2.25 1.17
C ARG A 579 1.52 -1.97 2.42
N ILE A 580 2.27 -2.96 2.87
CA ILE A 580 3.23 -2.79 3.97
C ILE A 580 4.65 -2.99 3.46
N ALA A 581 5.64 -2.38 4.10
CA ALA A 581 7.07 -2.56 3.85
C ALA A 581 7.72 -3.57 4.81
N ALA A 582 8.81 -4.22 4.39
CA ALA A 582 9.62 -5.03 5.29
C ALA A 582 10.20 -4.12 6.41
N GLY A 583 10.12 -4.56 7.66
CA GLY A 583 10.53 -3.77 8.81
C GLY A 583 9.49 -2.76 9.31
N GLN A 584 8.41 -2.49 8.57
CA GLN A 584 7.32 -1.61 9.01
C GLN A 584 6.67 -2.14 10.28
N ARG A 585 6.47 -1.27 11.27
CA ARG A 585 5.78 -1.60 12.52
C ARG A 585 4.31 -1.23 12.42
N VAL A 586 3.46 -2.11 12.90
CA VAL A 586 2.01 -1.92 12.97
C VAL A 586 1.49 -2.34 14.34
N TYR A 587 0.32 -1.85 14.73
CA TYR A 587 -0.32 -2.21 15.98
C TYR A 587 -1.81 -2.48 15.80
N VAL A 588 -2.37 -3.27 16.71
CA VAL A 588 -3.80 -3.52 16.86
C VAL A 588 -4.22 -3.10 18.26
N LEU A 589 -5.35 -2.41 18.38
CA LEU A 589 -5.93 -2.03 19.66
C LEU A 589 -7.06 -2.98 20.03
N GLN A 590 -6.96 -3.58 21.20
CA GLN A 590 -7.99 -4.41 21.79
C GLN A 590 -8.63 -3.66 22.96
N PRO A 591 -9.86 -3.13 22.83
CA PRO A 591 -10.53 -2.44 23.93
C PRO A 591 -10.68 -3.34 25.16
N VAL A 592 -10.51 -2.75 26.35
CA VAL A 592 -10.77 -3.43 27.61
C VAL A 592 -12.27 -3.31 27.91
N GLY A 593 -13.00 -4.44 27.90
CA GLY A 593 -14.39 -4.51 28.36
C GLY A 593 -15.47 -4.59 27.28
N ALA A 594 -15.13 -4.48 25.98
CA ALA A 594 -16.07 -4.75 24.89
C ALA A 594 -15.32 -5.23 23.62
N PRO A 595 -15.83 -6.24 22.90
CA PRO A 595 -15.29 -6.58 21.60
C PRO A 595 -15.56 -5.45 20.59
N LEU A 596 -14.59 -5.16 19.73
CA LEU A 596 -14.82 -4.27 18.58
C LEU A 596 -15.79 -4.95 17.60
N THR A 597 -16.71 -4.18 17.05
CA THR A 597 -17.48 -4.64 15.89
C THR A 597 -16.58 -4.53 14.65
N THR A 598 -16.48 -5.60 13.85
CA THR A 598 -15.35 -5.80 12.93
C THR A 598 -15.58 -5.33 11.50
N ARG A 599 -16.61 -4.53 11.20
CA ARG A 599 -16.99 -4.27 9.79
C ARG A 599 -17.34 -2.84 9.38
N ALA A 600 -17.20 -1.85 10.25
CA ALA A 600 -17.55 -0.50 9.85
C ALA A 600 -16.45 0.19 9.03
N ARG A 601 -16.83 0.74 7.88
CA ARG A 601 -15.93 1.54 7.03
C ARG A 601 -15.71 2.93 7.67
N PRO A 602 -14.47 3.40 7.80
CA PRO A 602 -14.21 4.76 8.27
C PRO A 602 -14.68 5.79 7.26
N THR A 603 -14.91 7.00 7.75
CA THR A 603 -15.12 8.18 6.91
C THR A 603 -13.89 8.36 6.01
N LYS A 604 -14.13 8.53 4.71
CA LYS A 604 -13.09 8.64 3.69
C LYS A 604 -13.47 9.72 2.69
N ALA A 605 -12.46 10.43 2.21
CA ALA A 605 -12.60 11.32 1.06
C ALA A 605 -11.69 10.85 -0.06
N HIS A 606 -12.17 10.87 -1.29
CA HIS A 606 -11.35 10.65 -2.48
C HIS A 606 -11.67 11.69 -3.56
N ILE A 607 -10.65 11.99 -4.37
CA ILE A 607 -10.75 12.88 -5.51
C ILE A 607 -10.38 12.10 -6.77
N ARG A 608 -11.28 12.07 -7.75
CA ARG A 608 -11.05 11.51 -9.07
C ARG A 608 -11.08 12.63 -10.08
N SER A 609 -10.03 12.76 -10.88
CA SER A 609 -9.93 13.80 -11.91
C SER A 609 -9.90 13.18 -13.30
N ASP A 610 -10.93 13.46 -14.08
CA ASP A 610 -10.98 13.18 -15.52
C ASP A 610 -10.63 14.46 -16.27
N TYR A 611 -9.35 14.61 -16.57
CA TYR A 611 -8.85 15.77 -17.30
C TYR A 611 -9.41 15.84 -18.72
N LEU A 612 -9.74 14.71 -19.37
CA LEU A 612 -10.27 14.71 -20.73
C LEU A 612 -11.68 15.31 -20.81
N LYS A 613 -12.52 14.94 -19.85
CA LYS A 613 -13.87 15.50 -19.70
C LYS A 613 -13.86 16.84 -19.01
N GLY A 614 -12.75 17.23 -18.37
CA GLY A 614 -12.68 18.42 -17.53
C GLY A 614 -13.58 18.28 -16.30
N LEU A 615 -13.70 17.06 -15.78
CA LEU A 615 -14.60 16.69 -14.69
C LEU A 615 -13.77 16.25 -13.48
N VAL A 616 -14.04 16.83 -12.32
CA VAL A 616 -13.52 16.33 -11.03
C VAL A 616 -14.70 15.81 -10.24
N THR A 617 -14.59 14.58 -9.78
CA THR A 617 -15.54 13.97 -8.85
C THR A 617 -14.86 13.85 -7.49
N ILE A 618 -15.45 14.49 -6.49
CA ILE A 618 -15.04 14.32 -5.08
C ILE A 618 -16.11 13.53 -4.39
N SER A 619 -15.74 12.45 -3.73
CA SER A 619 -16.66 11.68 -2.90
C SER A 619 -16.23 11.76 -1.45
N LEU A 620 -17.18 12.15 -0.60
CA LEU A 620 -17.02 12.24 0.84
C LEU A 620 -17.95 11.18 1.46
N PHE A 621 -17.38 10.05 1.83
CA PHE A 621 -18.09 8.99 2.54
C PHE A 621 -18.00 9.24 4.04
N PHE A 622 -19.16 9.22 4.70
CA PHE A 622 -19.31 9.30 6.14
C PHE A 622 -19.73 7.94 6.68
N SER A 623 -18.99 7.44 7.68
CA SER A 623 -19.36 6.22 8.40
C SER A 623 -20.76 6.33 9.01
N GLU A 624 -21.43 5.19 9.20
CA GLU A 624 -22.78 5.14 9.78
C GLU A 624 -22.86 5.89 11.11
N ALA A 625 -21.91 5.65 12.01
CA ALA A 625 -21.85 6.32 13.31
C ALA A 625 -21.77 7.86 13.18
N GLU A 626 -20.94 8.36 12.26
CA GLU A 626 -20.78 9.80 12.02
C GLU A 626 -22.01 10.39 11.35
N ALA A 627 -22.58 9.70 10.34
CA ALA A 627 -23.80 10.13 9.67
C ALA A 627 -24.97 10.25 10.67
N GLN A 628 -25.17 9.26 11.55
CA GLN A 628 -26.19 9.32 12.59
C GLN A 628 -25.93 10.44 13.59
N GLN A 629 -24.67 10.68 13.99
CA GLN A 629 -24.33 11.79 14.88
C GLN A 629 -24.66 13.15 14.27
N ILE A 630 -24.36 13.35 12.98
CA ILE A 630 -24.70 14.56 12.23
C ILE A 630 -26.22 14.74 12.20
N VAL A 631 -26.97 13.68 11.89
CA VAL A 631 -28.45 13.71 11.83
C VAL A 631 -29.06 14.02 13.19
N GLN A 632 -28.55 13.42 14.26
CA GLN A 632 -29.01 13.72 15.62
C GLN A 632 -28.77 15.20 15.97
N SER A 633 -27.63 15.76 15.56
CA SER A 633 -27.32 17.17 15.79
C SER A 633 -28.24 18.11 15.00
N ILE A 634 -28.55 17.77 13.74
CA ILE A 634 -29.54 18.48 12.92
C ILE A 634 -30.92 18.44 13.60
N ARG A 635 -31.37 17.26 14.06
CA ARG A 635 -32.66 17.07 14.75
C ARG A 635 -32.77 17.83 16.08
N LYS A 636 -31.65 18.06 16.77
CA LYS A 636 -31.57 18.89 17.98
C LYS A 636 -31.69 20.40 17.70
N GLY A 637 -31.79 20.81 16.44
CA GLY A 637 -31.92 22.22 16.06
C GLY A 637 -30.59 22.96 15.92
N GLU A 638 -29.45 22.27 15.87
CA GLU A 638 -28.14 22.90 15.60
C GLU A 638 -27.99 23.38 14.13
N GLY A 639 -29.03 23.18 13.32
CA GLY A 639 -29.09 23.58 11.92
C GLY A 639 -28.08 22.84 11.05
N ALA A 640 -27.58 23.51 10.01
CA ALA A 640 -26.64 22.95 9.03
C ALA A 640 -25.17 22.92 9.48
N ALA A 641 -24.85 23.51 10.64
CA ALA A 641 -23.48 23.68 11.08
C ALA A 641 -22.72 22.36 11.34
N PRO A 642 -23.32 21.30 11.93
CA PRO A 642 -22.66 20.01 12.11
C PRO A 642 -22.29 19.35 10.77
N LEU A 643 -23.24 19.32 9.83
CA LEU A 643 -23.01 18.77 8.49
C LEU A 643 -21.92 19.53 7.73
N LEU A 644 -21.95 20.87 7.76
CA LEU A 644 -20.92 21.68 7.12
C LEU A 644 -19.52 21.41 7.71
N ARG A 645 -19.42 21.29 9.04
CA ARG A 645 -18.14 20.96 9.69
C ARG A 645 -17.60 19.61 9.24
N ALA A 646 -18.45 18.59 9.17
CA ALA A 646 -18.07 17.26 8.70
C ALA A 646 -17.61 17.26 7.24
N LEU A 647 -18.34 17.96 6.35
CA LEU A 647 -17.98 18.11 4.94
C LEU A 647 -16.62 18.80 4.74
N VAL A 648 -16.37 19.88 5.51
CA VAL A 648 -15.09 20.60 5.45
C VAL A 648 -13.94 19.75 6.00
N ALA A 649 -14.17 19.02 7.11
CA ALA A 649 -13.19 18.11 7.69
C ALA A 649 -12.81 17.00 6.71
N ALA A 650 -13.79 16.30 6.13
CA ALA A 650 -13.56 15.27 5.12
C ALA A 650 -12.84 15.83 3.87
N SER A 651 -13.24 17.01 3.38
CA SER A 651 -12.57 17.65 2.24
C SER A 651 -11.09 17.99 2.54
N SER A 652 -10.75 18.28 3.80
CA SER A 652 -9.38 18.60 4.19
C SER A 652 -8.43 17.39 4.15
N GLN A 653 -8.96 16.16 4.20
CA GLN A 653 -8.19 14.91 4.09
C GLN A 653 -7.61 14.72 2.68
N ILE A 654 -8.33 15.15 1.64
CA ILE A 654 -7.87 15.17 0.24
C ILE A 654 -7.16 16.49 -0.15
N GLY A 655 -6.65 17.23 0.85
CA GLY A 655 -5.89 18.46 0.62
C GLY A 655 -6.71 19.68 0.16
N LEU A 656 -8.05 19.62 0.17
CA LEU A 656 -8.90 20.78 -0.14
C LEU A 656 -9.06 21.67 1.10
N ARG A 657 -8.01 22.43 1.42
CA ARG A 657 -7.97 23.36 2.56
C ARG A 657 -8.16 24.81 2.12
N LEU A 658 -8.86 25.60 2.93
CA LEU A 658 -8.82 27.06 2.78
C LEU A 658 -7.41 27.55 3.11
N PRO A 659 -6.89 28.56 2.39
CA PRO A 659 -5.63 29.19 2.78
C PRO A 659 -5.78 29.78 4.17
N ALA A 660 -5.17 29.15 5.17
CA ALA A 660 -4.99 29.78 6.47
C ALA A 660 -4.20 31.08 6.23
N LYS A 661 -4.63 32.21 6.80
CA LYS A 661 -3.89 33.47 6.69
C LYS A 661 -2.48 33.28 7.27
N ALA A 662 -1.51 33.11 6.38
CA ALA A 662 -0.08 33.36 6.57
C ALA A 662 0.53 32.97 7.93
N VAL A 663 0.26 31.77 8.43
CA VAL A 663 1.24 31.13 9.33
C VAL A 663 2.16 30.35 8.39
N ARG A 664 3.35 30.90 8.13
CA ARG A 664 4.48 30.17 7.54
C ARG A 664 4.82 29.01 8.49
N ARG A 665 4.06 27.93 8.44
CA ARG A 665 4.62 26.63 8.76
C ARG A 665 5.35 26.22 7.48
N GLU A 666 6.66 25.99 7.61
CA GLU A 666 7.36 25.12 6.68
C GLU A 666 6.62 23.79 6.77
N ASP A 667 5.61 23.62 5.90
CA ASP A 667 4.99 22.34 5.67
C ASP A 667 6.11 21.48 5.06
N ASN A 668 6.68 20.58 5.88
CA ASN A 668 7.63 19.58 5.42
C ASN A 668 7.11 18.98 4.11
N GLU A 669 7.97 18.95 3.09
CA GLU A 669 7.71 18.35 1.78
C GLU A 669 7.35 16.86 1.86
N ASP A 670 7.46 16.24 3.04
CA ASP A 670 7.14 14.84 3.33
C ASP A 670 5.64 14.52 3.38
N GLN A 671 4.74 15.51 3.30
CA GLN A 671 3.30 15.25 3.20
C GLN A 671 2.94 14.89 1.75
N GLU A 672 3.52 13.79 1.27
CA GLU A 672 3.28 13.27 -0.06
C GLU A 672 1.79 12.96 -0.28
N ASP A 673 1.34 13.46 -1.41
CA ASP A 673 -0.03 13.60 -1.84
C ASP A 673 -0.78 12.24 -1.94
N HIS A 674 -1.85 12.10 -1.15
CA HIS A 674 -2.81 10.97 -1.19
C HIS A 674 -3.71 10.98 -2.45
N GLU A 675 -3.13 11.00 -3.65
CA GLU A 675 -3.91 11.17 -4.89
C GLU A 675 -3.74 10.04 -5.90
N ASP A 676 -4.89 9.51 -6.33
CA ASP A 676 -5.08 8.88 -7.63
C ASP A 676 -5.39 9.97 -8.67
N PHE A 677 -4.42 10.84 -8.95
CA PHE A 677 -4.39 11.45 -10.27
C PHE A 677 -4.09 10.34 -11.27
N ALA A 678 -4.67 10.42 -12.48
CA ALA A 678 -4.38 9.48 -13.57
C ALA A 678 -2.87 9.15 -13.55
N PRO A 679 -2.48 7.87 -13.39
CA PRO A 679 -1.16 7.48 -12.87
C PRO A 679 0.01 8.05 -13.68
N HIS A 680 -0.21 8.38 -14.94
CA HIS A 680 0.79 9.01 -15.82
C HIS A 680 0.85 10.54 -15.67
N LEU A 681 -0.29 11.24 -15.56
CA LEU A 681 -0.32 12.71 -15.53
C LEU A 681 0.05 13.28 -14.16
N GLY A 682 -0.31 12.57 -13.09
CA GLY A 682 -0.01 12.99 -11.71
C GLY A 682 1.49 12.99 -11.39
N LYS A 683 2.24 12.04 -11.95
CA LYS A 683 3.70 11.93 -11.84
C LYS A 683 4.43 13.04 -12.61
N LEU A 684 3.90 13.42 -13.77
CA LEU A 684 4.50 14.45 -14.63
C LEU A 684 4.24 15.89 -14.16
N MET A 685 3.23 16.12 -13.32
CA MET A 685 2.92 17.46 -12.82
C MET A 685 3.78 17.84 -11.60
N PRO A 686 4.52 18.96 -11.66
CA PRO A 686 5.23 19.50 -10.49
C PRO A 686 4.28 19.73 -9.30
N SER A 687 4.74 19.43 -8.09
CA SER A 687 3.99 19.60 -6.82
C SER A 687 3.36 21.00 -6.68
N ALA A 688 4.07 22.03 -7.11
CA ALA A 688 3.59 23.42 -7.11
C ALA A 688 2.33 23.64 -7.98
N ILE A 689 2.18 22.89 -9.07
CA ILE A 689 0.98 22.93 -9.93
C ILE A 689 -0.17 22.21 -9.25
N ARG A 690 0.05 21.00 -8.70
CA ARG A 690 -0.96 20.25 -7.95
C ARG A 690 -1.54 21.08 -6.81
N HIS A 691 -0.67 21.73 -6.03
CA HIS A 691 -1.09 22.62 -4.94
C HIS A 691 -1.96 23.80 -5.42
N LYS A 692 -1.63 24.41 -6.57
CA LYS A 692 -2.45 25.48 -7.17
C LYS A 692 -3.83 24.97 -7.62
N ILE A 693 -3.88 23.79 -8.24
CA ILE A 693 -5.15 23.16 -8.66
C ILE A 693 -6.02 22.88 -7.43
N ARG A 694 -5.46 22.27 -6.38
CA ARG A 694 -6.18 22.01 -5.12
C ARG A 694 -6.70 23.27 -4.46
N ARG A 695 -5.87 24.31 -4.35
CA ARG A 695 -6.30 25.60 -3.79
C ARG A 695 -7.46 26.19 -4.60
N ARG A 696 -7.43 26.03 -5.92
CA ARG A 696 -8.49 26.51 -6.80
C ARG A 696 -9.78 25.70 -6.63
N LEU A 697 -9.67 24.36 -6.60
CA LEU A 697 -10.78 23.46 -6.31
C LEU A 697 -11.41 23.78 -4.94
N ALA A 698 -10.61 23.92 -3.89
CA ALA A 698 -11.09 24.27 -2.54
C ALA A 698 -11.86 25.60 -2.53
N ALA A 699 -11.41 26.60 -3.29
CA ALA A 699 -12.09 27.88 -3.41
C ALA A 699 -13.46 27.80 -4.11
N TRP A 700 -13.71 26.73 -4.88
CA TRP A 700 -15.00 26.48 -5.54
C TRP A 700 -15.91 25.55 -4.75
N ILE A 701 -15.35 24.46 -4.25
CA ILE A 701 -16.09 23.37 -3.59
C ILE A 701 -16.55 23.78 -2.19
N LEU A 702 -15.71 24.44 -1.39
CA LEU A 702 -16.07 24.75 0.00
C LEU A 702 -17.26 25.72 0.10
N PRO A 703 -17.37 26.78 -0.71
CA PRO A 703 -18.59 27.60 -0.75
C PRO A 703 -19.82 26.82 -1.23
N ALA A 704 -19.67 25.92 -2.21
CA ALA A 704 -20.77 25.11 -2.72
C ALA A 704 -21.28 24.12 -1.66
N LEU A 705 -20.38 23.44 -0.94
CA LEU A 705 -20.71 22.60 0.21
C LEU A 705 -21.38 23.42 1.33
N GLY A 706 -20.91 24.66 1.56
CA GLY A 706 -21.53 25.60 2.50
C GLY A 706 -22.97 25.96 2.15
N GLN A 707 -23.26 26.19 0.87
CA GLN A 707 -24.62 26.44 0.40
C GLN A 707 -25.47 25.16 0.47
N TRP A 708 -24.93 24.04 0.00
CA TRP A 708 -25.63 22.75 0.00
C TRP A 708 -25.97 22.28 1.40
N ALA A 709 -25.06 22.39 2.38
CA ALA A 709 -25.33 21.96 3.76
C ALA A 709 -26.56 22.68 4.37
N ARG A 710 -26.84 23.93 3.97
CA ARG A 710 -28.00 24.70 4.45
C ARG A 710 -29.33 24.14 3.96
N THR A 711 -29.38 23.60 2.74
CA THR A 711 -30.60 23.11 2.10
C THR A 711 -30.68 21.57 2.04
N GLY A 712 -29.54 20.89 2.13
CA GLY A 712 -29.40 19.44 1.93
C GLY A 712 -29.46 18.61 3.22
N GLY A 713 -29.70 19.23 4.38
CA GLY A 713 -29.76 18.52 5.67
C GLY A 713 -30.83 17.42 5.71
N GLU A 714 -32.01 17.64 5.12
CA GLU A 714 -33.07 16.62 5.04
C GLU A 714 -32.69 15.46 4.11
N SER A 715 -32.10 15.74 2.95
CA SER A 715 -31.63 14.71 2.02
C SER A 715 -30.53 13.85 2.64
N PHE A 716 -29.60 14.48 3.37
CA PHE A 716 -28.57 13.76 4.13
C PHE A 716 -29.20 12.88 5.23
N ALA A 717 -30.15 13.42 5.99
CA ALA A 717 -30.84 12.66 7.05
C ALA A 717 -31.67 11.50 6.51
N ARG A 718 -32.24 11.64 5.31
CA ARG A 718 -32.94 10.55 4.61
C ARG A 718 -31.96 9.47 4.16
N ALA A 719 -30.82 9.86 3.58
CA ALA A 719 -29.78 8.92 3.17
C ALA A 719 -29.22 8.14 4.37
N ALA A 720 -28.96 8.81 5.49
CA ALA A 720 -28.53 8.17 6.74
C ALA A 720 -29.61 7.26 7.36
N GLY A 721 -30.88 7.44 7.02
CA GLY A 721 -31.96 6.55 7.49
C GLY A 721 -32.12 5.27 6.68
N HIS A 722 -31.31 5.09 5.63
CA HIS A 722 -31.36 3.92 4.76
C HIS A 722 -30.65 2.72 5.42
N PRO A 723 -31.04 1.46 5.13
CA PRO A 723 -30.35 0.28 5.65
C PRO A 723 -28.91 0.09 5.15
N ASP A 724 -28.44 0.89 4.19
CA ASP A 724 -27.06 0.78 3.69
C ASP A 724 -26.10 1.50 4.64
N GLU A 725 -24.91 0.95 4.87
CA GLU A 725 -23.96 1.48 5.84
C GLU A 725 -23.37 2.84 5.44
N GLY A 726 -23.72 3.91 6.16
CA GLY A 726 -23.15 5.24 5.99
C GLY A 726 -23.79 6.08 4.88
N VAL A 727 -23.15 7.20 4.55
CA VAL A 727 -23.65 8.17 3.56
C VAL A 727 -22.53 8.71 2.70
N THR A 728 -22.72 8.74 1.38
CA THR A 728 -21.78 9.36 0.45
C THR A 728 -22.33 10.68 -0.09
N VAL A 729 -21.59 11.77 0.09
CA VAL A 729 -21.82 13.06 -0.58
C VAL A 729 -20.84 13.18 -1.74
N ARG A 730 -21.35 13.30 -2.96
CA ARG A 730 -20.53 13.48 -4.16
C ARG A 730 -20.64 14.90 -4.69
N VAL A 731 -19.50 15.45 -5.08
CA VAL A 731 -19.38 16.77 -5.71
C VAL A 731 -18.79 16.58 -7.10
N HIS A 732 -19.58 16.88 -8.12
CA HIS A 732 -19.14 16.91 -9.52
C HIS A 732 -18.79 18.34 -9.90
N VAL A 733 -17.55 18.55 -10.32
CA VAL A 733 -17.04 19.86 -10.73
C VAL A 733 -16.64 19.79 -12.19
N GLN A 734 -17.46 20.40 -13.05
CA GLN A 734 -17.18 20.55 -14.46
C GLN A 734 -16.42 21.86 -14.67
N ALA A 735 -15.12 21.76 -14.95
CA ALA A 735 -14.25 22.91 -15.12
C ALA A 735 -13.45 22.82 -16.44
N PRO A 736 -13.78 23.67 -17.44
CA PRO A 736 -13.17 23.60 -18.78
C PRO A 736 -11.64 23.66 -18.79
N PHE A 737 -11.02 24.40 -17.86
CA PHE A 737 -9.57 24.53 -17.80
C PHE A 737 -8.85 23.21 -17.50
N LEU A 738 -9.50 22.24 -16.83
CA LEU A 738 -8.90 20.92 -16.59
C LEU A 738 -8.71 20.15 -17.90
N LYS A 739 -9.60 20.37 -18.87
CA LYS A 739 -9.46 19.86 -20.23
C LYS A 739 -8.28 20.47 -20.95
N GLU A 740 -8.02 21.75 -20.73
CA GLU A 740 -6.83 22.42 -21.27
C GLU A 740 -5.54 21.91 -20.58
N ILE A 741 -5.57 21.61 -19.27
CA ILE A 741 -4.45 20.99 -18.57
C ILE A 741 -4.16 19.60 -19.13
N GLY A 742 -5.19 18.76 -19.34
CA GLY A 742 -5.02 17.45 -19.96
C GLY A 742 -4.34 17.54 -21.33
N LYS A 743 -4.83 18.43 -22.20
CA LYS A 743 -4.24 18.68 -23.52
C LYS A 743 -2.80 19.20 -23.46
N LEU A 744 -2.50 20.11 -22.54
CA LEU A 744 -1.16 20.68 -22.39
C LEU A 744 -0.15 19.69 -21.79
N ALA A 745 -0.60 18.84 -20.89
CA ALA A 745 0.24 17.78 -20.33
C ALA A 745 0.59 16.73 -21.41
N GLN A 746 -0.37 16.41 -22.29
CA GLN A 746 -0.14 15.57 -23.47
C GLN A 746 0.89 16.20 -24.42
N SER A 747 0.84 17.51 -24.64
CA SER A 747 1.77 18.21 -25.55
C SER A 747 3.14 18.55 -24.93
N GLY A 748 3.52 18.00 -23.77
CA GLY A 748 4.77 18.33 -23.06
C GLY A 748 4.85 19.77 -22.53
N GLY A 749 3.75 20.53 -22.56
CA GLY A 749 3.70 21.97 -22.33
C GLY A 749 3.53 22.39 -20.87
N LEU A 750 4.27 21.80 -19.92
CA LEU A 750 4.09 22.06 -18.48
C LEU A 750 4.21 23.54 -18.08
N GLY A 751 5.06 24.31 -18.77
CA GLY A 751 5.22 25.75 -18.54
C GLY A 751 3.97 26.58 -18.89
N ALA A 752 3.14 26.10 -19.81
CA ALA A 752 1.89 26.76 -20.21
C ALA A 752 0.76 26.55 -19.19
N VAL A 753 0.76 25.42 -18.47
CA VAL A 753 -0.25 25.11 -17.43
C VAL A 753 -0.26 26.18 -16.33
N ALA A 754 0.92 26.67 -15.92
CA ALA A 754 1.01 27.72 -14.91
C ALA A 754 0.44 29.07 -15.37
N LYS A 755 0.54 29.39 -16.67
CA LYS A 755 -0.08 30.60 -17.25
C LYS A 755 -1.58 30.45 -17.36
N LEU A 756 -2.05 29.26 -17.75
CA LEU A 756 -3.46 28.92 -17.87
C LEU A 756 -4.18 29.12 -16.52
N LEU A 757 -3.61 28.60 -15.43
CA LEU A 757 -4.16 28.75 -14.08
C LEU A 757 -4.32 30.21 -13.62
N LYS A 758 -3.53 31.15 -14.15
CA LYS A 758 -3.68 32.60 -13.85
C LYS A 758 -4.85 33.24 -14.60
N GLY A 759 -5.25 32.67 -15.74
CA GLY A 759 -6.31 33.18 -16.61
C GLY A 759 -7.72 32.66 -16.31
N VAL A 760 -7.86 31.56 -15.56
CA VAL A 760 -9.16 30.90 -15.32
C VAL A 760 -10.06 31.76 -14.40
N ARG A 761 -10.86 32.66 -15.01
CA ARG A 761 -11.93 33.40 -14.31
C ARG A 761 -13.29 32.71 -14.37
N ALA A 762 -13.46 31.73 -15.25
CA ALA A 762 -14.73 31.02 -15.41
C ALA A 762 -15.10 30.29 -14.11
N LYS A 763 -16.36 30.47 -13.67
CA LYS A 763 -16.94 29.74 -12.55
C LYS A 763 -17.29 28.32 -13.04
N PRO A 764 -16.81 27.25 -12.39
CA PRO A 764 -17.17 25.89 -12.81
C PRO A 764 -18.65 25.62 -12.52
N ALA A 765 -19.24 24.70 -13.27
CA ALA A 765 -20.52 24.12 -12.88
C ALA A 765 -20.25 23.08 -11.79
N ILE A 766 -20.99 23.17 -10.68
CA ILE A 766 -20.83 22.29 -9.52
C ILE A 766 -22.19 21.68 -9.23
N ASP A 767 -22.23 20.36 -9.21
CA ASP A 767 -23.39 19.58 -8.78
C ASP A 767 -23.05 18.76 -7.53
N ILE A 768 -23.99 18.67 -6.59
CA ILE A 768 -23.79 17.98 -5.32
C ILE A 768 -24.95 17.01 -5.09
N SER A 769 -24.63 15.72 -5.03
CA SER A 769 -25.59 14.65 -4.75
C SER A 769 -25.26 13.95 -3.43
N VAL A 770 -26.29 13.37 -2.80
CA VAL A 770 -26.15 12.56 -1.59
C VAL A 770 -26.84 11.23 -1.78
N ASN A 771 -26.16 10.16 -1.40
CA ASN A 771 -26.61 8.80 -1.58
C ASN A 771 -26.38 7.97 -0.30
N PRO A 772 -27.28 7.04 0.03
CA PRO A 772 -27.04 6.09 1.11
C PRO A 772 -25.90 5.14 0.75
N GLY A 773 -25.21 4.65 1.77
CA GLY A 773 -24.09 3.74 1.63
C GLY A 773 -22.89 4.32 0.90
N THR A 774 -21.93 3.45 0.58
CA THR A 774 -21.01 3.67 -0.52
C THR A 774 -21.75 3.34 -1.82
N LYS A 775 -22.71 4.17 -2.27
CA LYS A 775 -23.25 3.94 -3.61
C LYS A 775 -22.06 3.89 -4.57
N ARG A 776 -21.99 2.78 -5.30
CA ARG A 776 -20.99 2.45 -6.31
C ARG A 776 -21.47 3.12 -7.59
N SER A 777 -20.71 4.08 -8.11
CA SER A 777 -20.96 4.61 -9.47
C SER A 777 -20.32 3.68 -10.48
#